data_AF-A0A353CYZ2-F1
#
_entry.id   AF-A0A353CYZ2-F1
#
_cell.length_a   1.000
_cell.length_b   1.000
_cell.length_c   1.000
_cell.angle_alpha   90.00
_cell.angle_beta   90.00
_cell.angle_gamma   90.00
#
_symmetry.space_group_name_H-M   'P 1'
#
loop_
_entity.id
_entity.type
_entity.pdbx_description
1 polymer ?
#
loop_
_entity_poly.entity_id
_entity_poly.type
_entity_poly.pdbx_seq_one_letter_code
_entity_poly.pdbx_strand_id
1 'polypeptide(L)'
;MEMELENIFEKYELTREQYETFRDKFSLKQLRAGDTVLSEGDLAETFYFIRSGELTASRLSSARQEHVLKVLGPGELFGEVGLIQDIPRIATIKAITDAQLYELSKADFFDLLDSNPAFSALLDRLHTLRLLQGVPVFRKLDDQALLKIRDELTLKQYQAGETLLNEGDAEDALYLILKGNARTFSTGPEGNEITSGYMRPGSHTGGRGLLGRLSHEYSVVFEDAAKVLVLEKKRFRRLLRRYPGISFNLPESGLLNTILPFFYGREAYLTIPSLAMNRPRKVNWIMGMITLVLILAAALPTLFPDRFSPLHPLVVDTDPENMLSADESTRVFHNRMKAEMTLHDIMVVGVVNDTHPNGVFNAGSLGKIHALSEFARTLTWEDEDRPGEIRGVLAADMMSPSSMDVVEQAGMGTVRFSWLMPEPPASDAEALEIRRKLKRYPTMDGTLISEDGRAVSLYLPLTSKDISFRVYQALKGFIAEQAGDEQYFITGLPVAEDSFGVEMFIQMAISAPAAMLVIFLLMYYFFRNLTLVISSMLVAMVSVLCTMALLIITGNTLHIMSSMIPIFVMPIAVLDSIHILSEFFDYYPRIKDRRLTMDHVMRELFTPMMYTSLTTALGFASLALVPIPPVQVFGIFVSLGVVLAFLLSISFIPAYVMLIPKEKFASLAVAGAQSKNDSVDGTRGWLQRTRLFTLRRSRVVIGVTLAMVLLCLFGVQRIVVNDNPVRWFADEHPIRVADEVLNEHFAGTYMAYLALEATDTENEPQAIVDRLHDKLDEVSDGSPQYRSLAENFLSQARERLPGSPSADDLLQALQTLADDAIDTGPEEHIEFWEEVQLVVEAEQQQRQHFKNPEVLAYISDLQEVLAATGIVGKSISVADYSKTVYRELLGGHSEDYRIPETAQGVAQTYLTTQSGHRPQDLWRFVTPDYRKSSIWVLLNSGDNVDMSRVVKAVEAYMHDNPPPVALSPGWFGLTYINVVWQEKMVSGMIDSIASGYLAVLVLMVFLLRSTLWGLLAMVPLTCTMLVIYGVLGLMGKPYDMPVAVLSSLSIGLAVDFTIHFLVRIRHVVSQTGSWQRAMEIMFAEPVRAILRNMLVVAVGFLPLLAAPLVPYNTVGTLIAIILLTSGILTILLLGAVLKTWDSQFFPMRYARRTTIFLCRDAVFVGIAGALFITVTFQSLFTWEQANLPWFLLAVSAPILYGLYTCRKSRATDGEPSGSISTGATVDTVR
;
A
#
# COMPACT_ATOMS: atom_id res chain seq x y z
N MET A 1 -8.59 -67.80 30.44
CA MET A 1 -9.73 -67.28 31.23
C MET A 1 -9.25 -66.34 32.33
N GLU A 2 -8.15 -66.66 33.05
CA GLU A 2 -7.60 -65.83 34.15
C GLU A 2 -7.07 -64.44 33.72
N MET A 3 -6.37 -64.34 32.60
CA MET A 3 -5.61 -63.12 32.22
C MET A 3 -6.44 -62.01 31.55
N GLU A 4 -7.68 -62.30 31.12
CA GLU A 4 -8.50 -61.36 30.31
C GLU A 4 -9.52 -60.56 31.14
N LEU A 5 -10.06 -61.14 32.23
CA LEU A 5 -10.91 -60.39 33.17
C LEU A 5 -10.07 -59.51 34.12
N GLU A 6 -8.86 -59.95 34.49
CA GLU A 6 -7.93 -59.17 35.34
C GLU A 6 -7.67 -57.78 34.74
N ASN A 7 -7.33 -57.69 33.45
CA ASN A 7 -7.07 -56.41 32.74
C ASN A 7 -8.26 -55.45 32.73
N ILE A 8 -9.50 -55.95 32.76
CA ILE A 8 -10.69 -55.11 32.71
C ILE A 8 -11.06 -54.61 34.11
N PHE A 9 -10.88 -55.42 35.14
CA PHE A 9 -11.09 -54.99 36.52
C PHE A 9 -9.96 -54.07 37.02
N GLU A 10 -8.76 -54.21 36.44
CA GLU A 10 -7.64 -53.28 36.62
C GLU A 10 -7.94 -51.89 36.03
N LYS A 11 -8.63 -51.81 34.88
CA LYS A 11 -9.17 -50.54 34.31
C LYS A 11 -10.07 -49.78 35.31
N TYR A 12 -10.69 -50.48 36.25
CA TYR A 12 -11.59 -49.92 37.26
C TYR A 12 -11.03 -49.98 38.70
N GLU A 13 -9.73 -50.28 38.87
CA GLU A 13 -8.98 -50.25 40.15
C GLU A 13 -9.48 -51.25 41.22
N LEU A 14 -9.83 -52.49 40.84
CA LEU A 14 -10.28 -53.54 41.78
C LEU A 14 -9.15 -54.52 42.15
N THR A 15 -9.19 -55.10 43.36
CA THR A 15 -8.15 -56.03 43.85
C THR A 15 -8.37 -57.48 43.42
N ARG A 16 -7.30 -58.28 43.39
CA ARG A 16 -7.31 -59.69 42.94
C ARG A 16 -8.23 -60.60 43.76
N GLU A 17 -8.39 -60.31 45.05
CA GLU A 17 -9.29 -61.04 45.97
C GLU A 17 -10.77 -60.74 45.69
N GLN A 18 -11.08 -59.51 45.27
CA GLN A 18 -12.44 -59.12 44.85
C GLN A 18 -12.82 -59.82 43.55
N TYR A 19 -11.87 -59.97 42.63
CA TYR A 19 -12.05 -60.64 41.34
C TYR A 19 -12.49 -62.10 41.47
N GLU A 20 -11.87 -62.88 42.36
CA GLU A 20 -12.23 -64.30 42.57
C GLU A 20 -13.67 -64.45 43.09
N THR A 21 -14.13 -63.49 43.91
CA THR A 21 -15.49 -63.46 44.46
C THR A 21 -16.55 -63.13 43.40
N PHE A 22 -16.20 -62.30 42.40
CA PHE A 22 -17.11 -61.99 41.29
C PHE A 22 -17.29 -63.19 40.36
N ARG A 23 -16.19 -63.89 40.04
CA ARG A 23 -16.14 -64.96 39.02
C ARG A 23 -17.22 -66.04 39.18
N ASP A 24 -17.46 -66.48 40.41
CA ASP A 24 -18.35 -67.63 40.68
C ASP A 24 -19.84 -67.32 40.49
N LYS A 25 -20.21 -66.04 40.38
CA LYS A 25 -21.60 -65.58 40.21
C LYS A 25 -21.98 -65.20 38.77
N PHE A 26 -21.02 -65.10 37.85
CA PHE A 26 -21.30 -64.77 36.45
C PHE A 26 -21.40 -66.04 35.59
N SER A 27 -22.45 -66.16 34.78
CA SER A 27 -22.54 -67.18 33.73
C SER A 27 -22.09 -66.61 32.37
N LEU A 28 -21.45 -67.45 31.55
CA LEU A 28 -21.00 -67.04 30.21
C LEU A 28 -22.12 -67.26 29.20
N LYS A 29 -22.50 -66.20 28.47
CA LYS A 29 -23.46 -66.21 27.37
C LYS A 29 -22.74 -65.91 26.05
N GLN A 30 -22.93 -66.76 25.05
CA GLN A 30 -22.40 -66.53 23.71
C GLN A 30 -23.49 -66.02 22.78
N LEU A 31 -23.13 -65.06 21.94
CA LEU A 31 -24.01 -64.39 20.98
C LEU A 31 -23.36 -64.41 19.60
N ARG A 32 -24.18 -64.52 18.57
CA ARG A 32 -23.76 -64.34 17.17
C ARG A 32 -24.06 -62.92 16.71
N ALA A 33 -23.35 -62.46 15.69
CA ALA A 33 -23.64 -61.19 15.04
C ALA A 33 -25.13 -61.10 14.63
N GLY A 34 -25.81 -60.05 15.06
CA GLY A 34 -27.24 -59.81 14.84
C GLY A 34 -28.15 -60.21 16.01
N ASP A 35 -27.68 -60.99 16.99
CA ASP A 35 -28.48 -61.41 18.13
C ASP A 35 -28.87 -60.21 19.02
N THR A 36 -30.13 -60.15 19.43
CA THR A 36 -30.63 -59.14 20.37
C THR A 36 -30.47 -59.65 21.80
N VAL A 37 -29.75 -58.90 22.64
CA VAL A 37 -29.44 -59.27 24.02
C VAL A 37 -30.53 -58.80 24.97
N LEU A 38 -31.01 -57.59 24.76
CA LEU A 38 -32.05 -56.91 25.54
C LEU A 38 -32.86 -56.03 24.59
N SER A 39 -34.18 -55.96 24.75
CA SER A 39 -35.02 -55.03 24.01
C SER A 39 -35.44 -53.86 24.90
N GLU A 40 -35.55 -52.68 24.31
CA GLU A 40 -36.13 -51.52 24.97
C GLU A 40 -37.56 -51.84 25.45
N GLY A 41 -37.86 -51.51 26.70
CA GLY A 41 -39.15 -51.79 27.35
C GLY A 41 -39.23 -53.11 28.12
N ASP A 42 -38.27 -54.02 27.97
CA ASP A 42 -38.22 -55.27 28.75
C ASP A 42 -38.00 -54.99 30.24
N LEU A 43 -38.44 -55.90 31.10
CA LEU A 43 -38.12 -55.83 32.53
C LEU A 43 -36.62 -56.07 32.75
N ALA A 44 -36.02 -55.29 33.65
CA ALA A 44 -34.61 -55.40 33.97
C ALA A 44 -34.37 -56.53 34.99
N GLU A 45 -33.98 -57.70 34.50
CA GLU A 45 -33.73 -58.90 35.33
C GLU A 45 -32.27 -59.36 35.36
N THR A 46 -31.42 -58.82 34.48
CA THR A 46 -30.03 -59.29 34.30
C THR A 46 -29.05 -58.15 34.03
N PHE A 47 -27.83 -58.29 34.53
CA PHE A 47 -26.71 -57.38 34.29
C PHE A 47 -25.69 -58.06 33.37
N TYR A 48 -25.07 -57.31 32.46
CA TYR A 48 -24.14 -57.86 31.47
C TYR A 48 -22.79 -57.14 31.47
N PHE A 49 -21.76 -57.94 31.22
CA PHE A 49 -20.39 -57.51 31.01
C PHE A 49 -19.90 -58.07 29.67
N ILE A 50 -19.26 -57.24 28.84
CA ILE A 50 -18.77 -57.67 27.52
C ILE A 50 -17.36 -58.24 27.66
N ARG A 51 -17.20 -59.55 27.41
CA ARG A 51 -15.88 -60.18 27.38
C ARG A 51 -15.17 -59.95 26.05
N SER A 52 -15.87 -60.18 24.94
CA SER A 52 -15.34 -59.99 23.59
C SER A 52 -16.47 -59.72 22.60
N GLY A 53 -16.16 -59.11 21.47
CA GLY A 53 -17.12 -58.67 20.45
C GLY A 53 -17.66 -57.26 20.69
N GLU A 54 -18.37 -56.72 19.70
CA GLU A 54 -18.96 -55.38 19.74
C GLU A 54 -20.50 -55.48 19.73
N LEU A 55 -21.14 -54.60 20.50
CA LEU A 55 -22.61 -54.50 20.58
C LEU A 55 -23.06 -53.07 20.31
N THR A 56 -24.23 -52.90 19.73
CA THR A 56 -24.86 -51.59 19.53
C THR A 56 -25.97 -51.38 20.54
N ALA A 57 -25.97 -50.25 21.23
CA ALA A 57 -27.12 -49.75 21.98
C ALA A 57 -27.93 -48.81 21.10
N SER A 58 -29.20 -49.12 20.83
CA SER A 58 -30.11 -48.28 20.05
C SER A 58 -31.43 -48.03 20.81
N ARG A 59 -32.08 -46.91 20.52
CA ARG A 59 -33.40 -46.57 21.06
C ARG A 59 -34.37 -46.30 19.91
N LEU A 60 -35.61 -46.74 20.03
CA LEU A 60 -36.64 -46.35 19.07
C LEU A 60 -37.04 -44.87 19.29
N SER A 61 -36.86 -44.06 18.25
CA SER A 61 -37.40 -42.70 18.19
C SER A 61 -38.93 -42.73 18.14
N SER A 62 -39.57 -41.60 18.46
CA SER A 62 -41.04 -41.39 18.37
C SER A 62 -41.62 -41.73 16.98
N ALA A 63 -40.78 -41.76 15.95
CA ALA A 63 -41.10 -42.15 14.57
C ALA A 63 -40.82 -43.63 14.21
N ARG A 64 -40.61 -44.52 15.20
CA ARG A 64 -40.26 -45.95 15.03
C ARG A 64 -38.95 -46.25 14.27
N GLN A 65 -38.01 -45.30 14.19
CA GLN A 65 -36.65 -45.54 13.70
C GLN A 65 -35.69 -45.85 14.86
N GLU A 66 -34.84 -46.87 14.70
CA GLU A 66 -33.76 -47.17 15.66
C GLU A 66 -32.64 -46.13 15.55
N HIS A 67 -32.44 -45.35 16.61
CA HIS A 67 -31.34 -44.40 16.73
C HIS A 67 -30.22 -45.01 17.58
N VAL A 68 -29.04 -45.21 16.99
CA VAL A 68 -27.87 -45.73 17.72
C VAL A 68 -27.39 -44.69 18.74
N LEU A 69 -27.33 -45.12 20.00
CA LEU A 69 -26.83 -44.31 21.12
C LEU A 69 -25.31 -44.43 21.26
N LYS A 70 -24.78 -45.66 21.21
CA LYS A 70 -23.36 -45.97 21.38
C LYS A 70 -23.05 -47.39 20.89
N VAL A 71 -21.81 -47.62 20.42
CA VAL A 71 -21.22 -48.95 20.23
C VAL A 71 -20.43 -49.32 21.49
N LEU A 72 -20.76 -50.46 22.09
CA LEU A 72 -20.17 -51.02 23.30
C LEU A 72 -19.14 -52.07 22.90
N GLY A 73 -17.93 -51.98 23.46
CA GLY A 73 -16.82 -52.88 23.15
C GLY A 73 -16.41 -53.77 24.35
N PRO A 74 -15.37 -54.60 24.18
CA PRO A 74 -14.83 -55.46 25.23
C PRO A 74 -14.48 -54.66 26.49
N GLY A 75 -14.94 -55.17 27.63
CA GLY A 75 -14.75 -54.58 28.96
C GLY A 75 -15.71 -53.47 29.36
N GLU A 76 -16.75 -53.21 28.57
CA GLU A 76 -17.86 -52.34 28.98
C GLU A 76 -19.01 -53.12 29.67
N LEU A 77 -19.73 -52.42 30.54
CA LEU A 77 -20.84 -52.92 31.37
C LEU A 77 -22.16 -52.31 30.92
N PHE A 78 -23.25 -53.09 30.94
CA PHE A 78 -24.58 -52.58 30.64
C PHE A 78 -25.70 -53.35 31.35
N GLY A 79 -26.84 -52.67 31.54
CA GLY A 79 -28.06 -53.25 32.11
C GLY A 79 -28.27 -52.97 33.60
N GLU A 80 -27.31 -52.35 34.27
CA GLU A 80 -27.39 -51.94 35.68
C GLU A 80 -28.44 -50.86 35.94
N VAL A 81 -28.67 -49.95 34.99
CA VAL A 81 -29.56 -48.80 35.21
C VAL A 81 -30.99 -49.27 35.47
N GLY A 82 -31.48 -50.21 34.66
CA GLY A 82 -32.81 -50.79 34.85
C GLY A 82 -32.94 -51.58 36.14
N LEU A 83 -31.86 -52.23 36.59
CA LEU A 83 -31.83 -53.00 37.83
C LEU A 83 -31.84 -52.09 39.08
N ILE A 84 -30.99 -51.06 39.09
CA ILE A 84 -30.81 -50.14 40.23
C ILE A 84 -32.01 -49.20 40.39
N GLN A 85 -32.56 -48.71 39.27
CA GLN A 85 -33.65 -47.74 39.28
C GLN A 85 -35.04 -48.39 39.21
N ASP A 86 -35.10 -49.73 39.10
CA ASP A 86 -36.32 -50.52 38.90
C ASP A 86 -37.20 -49.99 37.76
N ILE A 87 -36.55 -49.65 36.64
CA ILE A 87 -37.21 -49.17 35.41
C ILE A 87 -37.02 -50.18 34.27
N PRO A 88 -37.95 -50.24 33.30
CA PRO A 88 -37.77 -51.03 32.09
C PRO A 88 -36.48 -50.66 31.34
N ARG A 89 -35.95 -51.60 30.54
CA ARG A 89 -34.76 -51.39 29.73
C ARG A 89 -34.92 -50.16 28.85
N ILE A 90 -33.96 -49.26 28.93
CA ILE A 90 -34.02 -47.93 28.29
C ILE A 90 -33.52 -47.91 26.84
N ALA A 91 -32.95 -49.01 26.35
CA ALA A 91 -32.39 -49.17 25.02
C ALA A 91 -32.36 -50.66 24.63
N THR A 92 -32.44 -50.93 23.34
CA THR A 92 -32.23 -52.25 22.72
C THR A 92 -30.74 -52.46 22.50
N ILE A 93 -30.21 -53.63 22.87
CA ILE A 93 -28.80 -54.00 22.68
C ILE A 93 -28.71 -55.15 21.69
N LYS A 94 -27.96 -54.98 20.60
CA LYS A 94 -27.72 -56.02 19.57
C LYS A 94 -26.24 -56.26 19.35
N ALA A 95 -25.84 -57.53 19.19
CA ALA A 95 -24.48 -57.88 18.84
C ALA A 95 -24.17 -57.48 17.38
N ILE A 96 -23.06 -56.77 17.15
CA ILE A 96 -22.55 -56.42 15.80
C ILE A 96 -21.68 -57.55 15.27
N THR A 97 -20.85 -58.11 16.15
CA THR A 97 -19.98 -59.25 15.88
C THR A 97 -20.37 -60.41 16.79
N ASP A 98 -19.84 -61.61 16.52
CA ASP A 98 -19.90 -62.69 17.51
C ASP A 98 -19.29 -62.19 18.83
N ALA A 99 -20.05 -62.35 19.92
CA ALA A 99 -19.75 -61.73 21.20
C ALA A 99 -19.90 -62.73 22.35
N GLN A 100 -19.04 -62.59 23.35
CA GLN A 100 -19.15 -63.32 24.60
C GLN A 100 -19.45 -62.34 25.71
N LEU A 101 -20.51 -62.60 26.48
CA LEU A 101 -20.93 -61.80 27.62
C LEU A 101 -20.87 -62.62 28.89
N TYR A 102 -20.53 -61.97 30.00
CA TYR A 102 -20.83 -62.50 31.34
C TYR A 102 -22.15 -61.90 31.79
N GLU A 103 -23.10 -62.74 32.21
CA GLU A 103 -24.40 -62.32 32.71
C GLU A 103 -24.54 -62.64 34.20
N LEU A 104 -25.28 -61.77 34.89
CA LEU A 104 -25.53 -61.84 36.34
C LEU A 104 -27.02 -61.61 36.59
N SER A 105 -27.65 -62.46 37.39
CA SER A 105 -29.08 -62.36 37.70
C SER A 105 -29.38 -61.16 38.63
N LYS A 106 -30.61 -60.64 38.64
CA LYS A 106 -31.03 -59.57 39.56
C LYS A 106 -30.78 -59.93 41.02
N ALA A 107 -31.04 -61.19 41.42
CA ALA A 107 -30.80 -61.66 42.78
C ALA A 107 -29.31 -61.64 43.13
N ASP A 108 -28.46 -62.19 42.25
CA ASP A 108 -27.01 -62.22 42.47
C ASP A 108 -26.36 -60.84 42.39
N PHE A 109 -26.93 -59.94 41.57
CA PHE A 109 -26.53 -58.54 41.45
C PHE A 109 -26.76 -57.76 42.74
N PHE A 110 -27.94 -57.88 43.35
CA PHE A 110 -28.23 -57.23 44.63
C PHE A 110 -27.47 -57.89 45.79
N ASP A 111 -27.32 -59.22 45.79
CA ASP A 111 -26.49 -59.90 46.77
C ASP A 111 -25.02 -59.43 46.69
N LEU A 112 -24.46 -59.26 45.48
CA LEU A 112 -23.13 -58.65 45.28
C LEU A 112 -23.06 -57.17 45.66
N LEU A 113 -24.14 -56.40 45.43
CA LEU A 113 -24.23 -54.99 45.79
C LEU A 113 -24.18 -54.80 47.31
N ASP A 114 -24.91 -55.64 48.05
CA ASP A 114 -25.04 -55.55 49.51
C ASP A 114 -23.85 -56.18 50.24
N SER A 115 -23.31 -57.28 49.71
CA SER A 115 -22.19 -58.01 50.34
C SER A 115 -20.80 -57.46 50.01
N ASN A 116 -20.66 -56.65 48.96
CA ASN A 116 -19.36 -56.17 48.51
C ASN A 116 -19.31 -54.64 48.30
N PRO A 117 -18.73 -53.89 49.26
CA PRO A 117 -18.59 -52.44 49.16
C PRO A 117 -17.85 -51.95 47.91
N ALA A 118 -16.95 -52.76 47.34
CA ALA A 118 -16.19 -52.39 46.15
C ALA A 118 -17.06 -52.43 44.88
N PHE A 119 -18.02 -53.35 44.79
CA PHE A 119 -18.99 -53.39 43.68
C PHE A 119 -19.94 -52.20 43.72
N SER A 120 -20.43 -51.85 44.92
CA SER A 120 -21.24 -50.65 45.13
C SER A 120 -20.48 -49.38 44.73
N ALA A 121 -19.21 -49.25 45.12
CA ALA A 121 -18.38 -48.09 44.75
C ALA A 121 -18.10 -48.01 43.24
N LEU A 122 -17.93 -49.16 42.58
CA LEU A 122 -17.77 -49.25 41.12
C LEU A 122 -19.02 -48.73 40.40
N LEU A 123 -20.21 -49.18 40.82
CA LEU A 123 -21.47 -48.78 40.21
C LEU A 123 -21.78 -47.30 40.44
N ASP A 124 -21.50 -46.76 41.62
CA ASP A 124 -21.60 -45.31 41.90
C ASP A 124 -20.65 -44.48 41.03
N ARG A 125 -19.42 -44.97 40.81
CA ARG A 125 -18.43 -44.34 39.92
C ARG A 125 -18.93 -44.31 38.48
N LEU A 126 -19.43 -45.42 37.96
CA LEU A 126 -19.97 -45.52 36.60
C LEU A 126 -21.24 -44.67 36.42
N HIS A 127 -22.12 -44.64 37.42
CA HIS A 127 -23.31 -43.81 37.40
C HIS A 127 -22.95 -42.32 37.31
N THR A 128 -21.98 -41.86 38.12
CA THR A 128 -21.52 -40.47 38.10
C THR A 128 -20.85 -40.08 36.78
N LEU A 129 -20.03 -40.95 36.20
CA LEU A 129 -19.41 -40.71 34.89
C LEU A 129 -20.45 -40.58 33.77
N ARG A 130 -21.49 -41.42 33.79
CA ARG A 130 -22.60 -41.33 32.83
C ARG A 130 -23.41 -40.05 32.99
N LEU A 131 -23.63 -39.59 34.22
CA LEU A 131 -24.28 -38.29 34.48
C LEU A 131 -23.45 -37.14 33.91
N LEU A 132 -22.12 -37.17 34.07
CA LEU A 132 -21.23 -36.18 33.47
C LEU A 132 -21.24 -36.23 31.93
N GLN A 133 -21.24 -37.42 31.33
CA GLN A 133 -21.37 -37.57 29.86
C GLN A 133 -22.71 -37.04 29.33
N GLY A 134 -23.76 -37.08 30.15
CA GLY A 134 -25.06 -36.50 29.85
C GLY A 134 -25.07 -34.96 29.77
N VAL A 135 -24.03 -34.29 30.28
CA VAL A 135 -23.88 -32.83 30.17
C VAL A 135 -23.29 -32.48 28.81
N PRO A 136 -23.94 -31.64 27.99
CA PRO A 136 -23.51 -31.34 26.61
C PRO A 136 -22.05 -30.88 26.49
N VAL A 137 -21.52 -30.16 27.50
CA VAL A 137 -20.16 -29.62 27.49
C VAL A 137 -19.08 -30.69 27.74
N PHE A 138 -19.45 -31.81 28.37
CA PHE A 138 -18.53 -32.90 28.72
C PHE A 138 -18.71 -34.15 27.84
N ARG A 139 -19.70 -34.15 26.94
CA ARG A 139 -20.07 -35.29 26.10
C ARG A 139 -18.94 -35.87 25.23
N LYS A 140 -17.93 -35.06 24.89
CA LYS A 140 -16.77 -35.45 24.06
C LYS A 140 -15.50 -35.77 24.86
N LEU A 141 -15.56 -35.71 26.19
CA LEU A 141 -14.41 -36.00 27.05
C LEU A 141 -14.26 -37.51 27.24
N ASP A 142 -13.02 -37.97 27.33
CA ASP A 142 -12.69 -39.36 27.64
C ASP A 142 -12.92 -39.67 29.13
N ASP A 143 -13.02 -40.96 29.47
CA ASP A 143 -13.32 -41.41 30.83
C ASP A 143 -12.27 -40.93 31.84
N GLN A 144 -10.99 -40.80 31.43
CA GLN A 144 -9.93 -40.28 32.30
C GLN A 144 -10.09 -38.78 32.61
N ALA A 145 -10.50 -37.95 31.65
CA ALA A 145 -10.81 -36.54 31.91
C ALA A 145 -12.06 -36.39 32.80
N LEU A 146 -13.08 -37.22 32.57
CA LEU A 146 -14.30 -37.21 33.37
C LEU A 146 -14.07 -37.64 34.82
N LEU A 147 -13.15 -38.59 35.07
CA LEU A 147 -12.73 -38.97 36.41
C LEU A 147 -12.09 -37.81 37.17
N LYS A 148 -11.20 -37.04 36.53
CA LYS A 148 -10.61 -35.86 37.15
C LYS A 148 -11.65 -34.80 37.48
N ILE A 149 -12.67 -34.64 36.61
CA ILE A 149 -13.77 -33.71 36.86
C ILE A 149 -14.65 -34.18 38.01
N ARG A 150 -14.91 -35.50 38.12
CA ARG A 150 -15.65 -36.10 39.23
C ARG A 150 -15.01 -35.78 40.57
N ASP A 151 -13.68 -35.86 40.67
CA ASP A 151 -12.96 -35.63 41.92
C ASP A 151 -13.11 -34.19 42.46
N GLU A 152 -13.51 -33.24 41.62
CA GLU A 152 -13.78 -31.85 41.99
C GLU A 152 -15.27 -31.57 42.31
N LEU A 153 -16.16 -32.56 42.15
CA LEU A 153 -17.58 -32.43 42.49
C LEU A 153 -17.79 -32.44 44.01
N THR A 154 -18.68 -31.57 44.48
CA THR A 154 -19.06 -31.50 45.90
C THR A 154 -20.52 -31.87 46.07
N LEU A 155 -20.82 -32.76 47.02
CA LEU A 155 -22.20 -33.15 47.33
C LEU A 155 -22.84 -32.11 48.26
N LYS A 156 -23.98 -31.55 47.86
CA LYS A 156 -24.84 -30.69 48.68
C LYS A 156 -26.21 -31.34 48.88
N GLN A 157 -26.80 -31.12 50.06
CA GLN A 157 -28.13 -31.61 50.42
C GLN A 157 -29.07 -30.42 50.56
N TYR A 158 -30.31 -30.59 50.08
CA TYR A 158 -31.36 -29.57 50.10
C TYR A 158 -32.62 -30.14 50.71
N GLN A 159 -33.38 -29.31 51.44
CA GLN A 159 -34.68 -29.68 52.00
C GLN A 159 -35.82 -29.35 51.03
N ALA A 160 -37.00 -29.95 51.25
CA ALA A 160 -38.20 -29.62 50.49
C ALA A 160 -38.57 -28.14 50.65
N GLY A 161 -38.84 -27.45 49.55
CA GLY A 161 -39.13 -26.01 49.49
C GLY A 161 -37.90 -25.11 49.39
N GLU A 162 -36.68 -25.66 49.43
CA GLU A 162 -35.44 -24.88 49.33
C GLU A 162 -35.12 -24.53 47.87
N THR A 163 -34.79 -23.25 47.63
CA THR A 163 -34.42 -22.75 46.29
C THR A 163 -32.96 -23.06 45.99
N LEU A 164 -32.70 -23.73 44.86
CA LEU A 164 -31.36 -24.00 44.37
C LEU A 164 -30.71 -22.74 43.78
N LEU A 165 -31.46 -22.01 42.95
CA LEU A 165 -31.02 -20.81 42.22
C LEU A 165 -32.24 -20.01 41.73
N ASN A 166 -32.11 -18.69 41.61
CA ASN A 166 -33.16 -17.81 41.09
C ASN A 166 -32.88 -17.40 39.63
N GLU A 167 -33.96 -17.08 38.91
CA GLU A 167 -33.89 -16.41 37.60
C GLU A 167 -33.05 -15.12 37.70
N GLY A 168 -32.09 -14.95 36.80
CA GLY A 168 -31.15 -13.82 36.79
C GLY A 168 -29.87 -14.01 37.61
N ASP A 169 -29.78 -15.03 38.47
CA ASP A 169 -28.54 -15.34 39.21
C ASP A 169 -27.42 -15.74 38.24
N ALA A 170 -26.17 -15.37 38.54
CA ALA A 170 -25.03 -15.76 37.71
C ALA A 170 -24.82 -17.28 37.69
N GLU A 171 -24.63 -17.86 36.50
CA GLU A 171 -24.27 -19.27 36.33
C GLU A 171 -22.80 -19.51 36.72
N ASP A 172 -22.53 -19.65 38.02
CA ASP A 172 -21.19 -19.81 38.60
C ASP A 172 -20.85 -21.24 39.04
N ALA A 173 -21.78 -22.19 38.86
CA ALA A 173 -21.55 -23.61 39.09
C ALA A 173 -22.46 -24.47 38.20
N LEU A 174 -22.02 -25.71 37.94
CA LEU A 174 -22.86 -26.76 37.38
C LEU A 174 -23.48 -27.58 38.51
N TYR A 175 -24.77 -27.84 38.42
CA TYR A 175 -25.54 -28.62 39.38
C TYR A 175 -26.10 -29.87 38.71
N LEU A 176 -25.86 -31.05 39.31
CA LEU A 176 -26.33 -32.35 38.86
C LEU A 176 -27.22 -32.97 39.95
N ILE A 177 -28.49 -33.25 39.66
CA ILE A 177 -29.43 -33.78 40.64
C ILE A 177 -29.24 -35.31 40.73
N LEU A 178 -28.83 -35.80 41.90
CA LEU A 178 -28.70 -37.24 42.16
C LEU A 178 -29.98 -37.86 42.73
N LYS A 179 -30.68 -37.14 43.60
CA LYS A 179 -31.92 -37.59 44.26
C LYS A 179 -32.79 -36.38 44.57
N GLY A 180 -34.12 -36.54 44.54
CA GLY A 180 -35.11 -35.48 44.76
C GLY A 180 -35.62 -34.87 43.45
N ASN A 181 -36.81 -34.29 43.48
CA ASN A 181 -37.44 -33.60 42.35
C ASN A 181 -37.40 -32.08 42.58
N ALA A 182 -37.26 -31.31 41.50
CA ALA A 182 -37.33 -29.86 41.55
C ALA A 182 -38.26 -29.32 40.48
N ARG A 183 -39.03 -28.28 40.81
CA ARG A 183 -39.80 -27.51 39.83
C ARG A 183 -38.97 -26.33 39.32
N THR A 184 -39.07 -26.04 38.03
CA THR A 184 -38.47 -24.86 37.40
C THR A 184 -39.55 -23.88 36.98
N PHE A 185 -39.36 -22.59 37.25
CA PHE A 185 -40.32 -21.56 36.89
C PHE A 185 -39.63 -20.25 36.52
N SER A 186 -40.29 -19.45 35.69
CA SER A 186 -39.86 -18.09 35.33
C SER A 186 -40.94 -17.08 35.74
N THR A 187 -40.55 -15.83 35.93
CA THR A 187 -41.46 -14.77 36.34
C THR A 187 -42.03 -14.07 35.11
N GLY A 188 -43.34 -14.16 34.90
CA GLY A 188 -44.01 -13.48 33.78
C GLY A 188 -44.04 -11.95 33.96
N PRO A 189 -44.31 -11.18 32.89
CA PRO A 189 -44.32 -9.71 32.92
C PRO A 189 -45.31 -9.06 33.91
N GLU A 190 -46.29 -9.82 34.42
CA GLU A 190 -47.26 -9.39 35.45
C GLU A 190 -46.90 -9.86 36.87
N GLY A 191 -45.76 -10.54 37.06
CA GLY A 191 -45.30 -11.05 38.36
C GLY A 191 -45.80 -12.45 38.74
N ASN A 192 -46.48 -13.17 37.84
CA ASN A 192 -46.96 -14.53 38.07
C ASN A 192 -45.85 -15.58 37.77
N GLU A 193 -45.76 -16.63 38.60
CA GLU A 193 -44.86 -17.77 38.36
C GLU A 193 -45.38 -18.64 37.20
N ILE A 194 -44.59 -18.76 36.13
CA ILE A 194 -44.86 -19.67 35.01
C ILE A 194 -43.94 -20.88 35.16
N THR A 195 -44.51 -22.05 35.52
CA THR A 195 -43.74 -23.30 35.64
C THR A 195 -43.26 -23.75 34.26
N SER A 196 -41.94 -23.72 34.07
CA SER A 196 -41.24 -24.05 32.83
C SER A 196 -40.95 -25.55 32.69
N GLY A 197 -40.96 -26.30 33.81
CA GLY A 197 -40.78 -27.75 33.79
C GLY A 197 -40.44 -28.34 35.17
N TYR A 198 -40.09 -29.63 35.15
CA TYR A 198 -39.66 -30.39 36.33
C TYR A 198 -38.32 -31.06 36.07
N MET A 199 -37.40 -30.93 37.01
CA MET A 199 -36.11 -31.62 37.03
C MET A 199 -36.20 -32.86 37.91
N ARG A 200 -35.83 -34.00 37.35
CA ARG A 200 -35.79 -35.32 38.00
C ARG A 200 -34.35 -35.76 38.28
N PRO A 201 -34.12 -36.80 39.10
CA PRO A 201 -32.80 -37.42 39.23
C PRO A 201 -32.15 -37.69 37.86
N GLY A 202 -30.92 -37.22 37.68
CA GLY A 202 -30.18 -37.23 36.42
C GLY A 202 -30.23 -35.92 35.61
N SER A 203 -31.07 -34.96 36.00
CA SER A 203 -31.15 -33.63 35.37
C SER A 203 -29.99 -32.73 35.81
N HIS A 204 -29.63 -31.77 34.96
CA HIS A 204 -28.54 -30.82 35.22
C HIS A 204 -28.91 -29.38 34.86
N THR A 205 -28.27 -28.41 35.51
CA THR A 205 -28.41 -26.97 35.20
C THR A 205 -27.11 -26.20 35.48
N GLY A 206 -26.91 -25.03 34.87
CA GLY A 206 -25.71 -24.20 35.05
C GLY A 206 -24.45 -24.65 34.27
N GLY A 207 -24.58 -25.65 33.40
CA GLY A 207 -23.44 -26.19 32.63
C GLY A 207 -22.87 -25.24 31.57
N ARG A 208 -23.67 -24.28 31.08
CA ARG A 208 -23.25 -23.32 30.04
C ARG A 208 -22.41 -22.19 30.64
N GLY A 209 -22.69 -21.78 31.87
CA GLY A 209 -21.95 -20.77 32.62
C GLY A 209 -20.55 -21.18 33.09
N LEU A 210 -20.17 -22.46 33.01
CA LEU A 210 -18.81 -22.91 33.36
C LEU A 210 -17.73 -22.27 32.45
N LEU A 211 -18.05 -22.02 31.17
CA LEU A 211 -17.13 -21.43 30.19
C LEU A 211 -17.39 -19.92 29.94
N GLY A 212 -18.64 -19.45 30.03
CA GLY A 212 -19.04 -18.06 29.74
C GLY A 212 -19.50 -17.22 30.95
N ARG A 213 -20.08 -16.03 30.72
CA ARG A 213 -20.87 -15.29 31.73
C ARG A 213 -22.33 -15.31 31.30
N LEU A 214 -23.10 -16.22 31.87
CA LEU A 214 -24.53 -16.37 31.65
C LEU A 214 -25.26 -16.22 32.99
N SER A 215 -26.53 -15.86 32.92
CA SER A 215 -27.45 -15.84 34.05
C SER A 215 -28.49 -16.94 33.86
N HIS A 216 -28.99 -17.52 34.96
CA HIS A 216 -30.02 -18.55 34.90
C HIS A 216 -31.32 -17.97 34.32
N GLU A 217 -31.93 -18.69 33.37
CA GLU A 217 -33.16 -18.28 32.68
C GLU A 217 -34.44 -18.63 33.45
N TYR A 218 -34.32 -19.36 34.56
CA TYR A 218 -35.43 -19.81 35.40
C TYR A 218 -34.94 -20.04 36.83
N SER A 219 -35.85 -19.92 37.79
CA SER A 219 -35.65 -20.33 39.18
C SER A 219 -35.85 -21.84 39.33
N VAL A 220 -35.13 -22.47 40.26
CA VAL A 220 -35.23 -23.91 40.56
C VAL A 220 -35.49 -24.11 42.05
N VAL A 221 -36.58 -24.78 42.41
CA VAL A 221 -36.96 -25.05 43.81
C VAL A 221 -37.24 -26.55 43.98
N PHE A 222 -36.68 -27.15 45.03
CA PHE A 222 -36.88 -28.57 45.32
C PHE A 222 -38.27 -28.84 45.92
N GLU A 223 -38.96 -29.86 45.41
CA GLU A 223 -40.25 -30.32 45.92
C GLU A 223 -40.07 -31.34 47.05
N ASP A 224 -39.01 -32.13 46.97
CA ASP A 224 -38.64 -33.17 47.94
C ASP A 224 -37.21 -32.95 48.44
N ALA A 225 -36.82 -33.58 49.56
CA ALA A 225 -35.43 -33.58 50.01
C ALA A 225 -34.48 -34.11 48.92
N ALA A 226 -33.46 -33.32 48.56
CA ALA A 226 -32.64 -33.55 47.39
C ALA A 226 -31.14 -33.65 47.69
N LYS A 227 -30.43 -34.44 46.88
CA LYS A 227 -28.96 -34.54 46.86
C LYS A 227 -28.46 -34.08 45.49
N VAL A 228 -27.53 -33.13 45.48
CA VAL A 228 -27.04 -32.46 44.26
C VAL A 228 -25.51 -32.44 44.26
N LEU A 229 -24.89 -32.86 43.16
CA LEU A 229 -23.46 -32.65 42.94
C LEU A 229 -23.22 -31.28 42.31
N VAL A 230 -22.27 -30.54 42.85
CA VAL A 230 -21.96 -29.17 42.45
C VAL A 230 -20.50 -29.06 42.01
N LEU A 231 -20.29 -28.57 40.78
CA LEU A 231 -18.98 -28.20 40.26
C LEU A 231 -18.88 -26.67 40.16
N GLU A 232 -18.12 -26.06 41.05
CA GLU A 232 -17.88 -24.61 41.02
C GLU A 232 -16.98 -24.21 39.85
N LYS A 233 -17.32 -23.13 39.15
CA LYS A 233 -16.55 -22.57 38.04
C LYS A 233 -15.10 -22.25 38.40
N LYS A 234 -14.84 -21.81 39.64
CA LYS A 234 -13.47 -21.56 40.13
C LYS A 234 -12.64 -22.84 40.23
N ARG A 235 -13.25 -23.95 40.66
CA ARG A 235 -12.60 -25.27 40.73
C ARG A 235 -12.39 -25.85 39.34
N PHE A 236 -13.40 -25.76 38.48
CA PHE A 236 -13.29 -26.17 37.09
C PHE A 236 -12.16 -25.43 36.33
N ARG A 237 -12.05 -24.10 36.49
CA ARG A 237 -10.94 -23.33 35.91
C ARG A 237 -9.57 -23.71 36.47
N ARG A 238 -9.50 -24.10 37.75
CA ARG A 238 -8.26 -24.59 38.37
C ARG A 238 -7.86 -25.95 37.79
N LEU A 239 -8.84 -26.83 37.57
CA LEU A 239 -8.66 -28.13 36.94
C LEU A 239 -8.18 -28.00 35.48
N LEU A 240 -8.75 -27.09 34.69
CA LEU A 240 -8.27 -26.81 33.31
C LEU A 240 -6.82 -26.32 33.27
N ARG A 241 -6.39 -25.53 34.26
CA ARG A 241 -4.97 -25.12 34.38
C ARG A 241 -4.04 -26.27 34.76
N ARG A 242 -4.55 -27.23 35.55
CA ARG A 242 -3.77 -28.38 36.03
C ARG A 242 -3.67 -29.50 34.98
N TYR A 243 -4.67 -29.63 34.13
CA TYR A 243 -4.73 -30.65 33.07
C TYR A 243 -5.14 -30.01 31.73
N PRO A 244 -4.21 -29.33 31.03
CA PRO A 244 -4.50 -28.63 29.78
C PRO A 244 -4.99 -29.54 28.65
N GLY A 245 -4.73 -30.85 28.68
CA GLY A 245 -5.32 -31.81 27.73
C GLY A 245 -6.86 -31.85 27.73
N ILE A 246 -7.49 -31.47 28.85
CA ILE A 246 -8.96 -31.38 28.98
C ILE A 246 -9.49 -30.16 28.20
N SER A 247 -8.73 -29.06 28.10
CA SER A 247 -9.19 -27.89 27.36
C SER A 247 -9.25 -28.15 25.86
N PHE A 248 -8.26 -28.84 25.28
CA PHE A 248 -8.19 -29.11 23.83
C PHE A 248 -9.36 -29.91 23.27
N ASN A 249 -9.99 -30.76 24.08
CA ASN A 249 -11.13 -31.60 23.69
C ASN A 249 -12.49 -30.93 23.94
N LEU A 250 -12.52 -29.72 24.52
CA LEU A 250 -13.73 -28.93 24.61
C LEU A 250 -14.03 -28.31 23.23
N PRO A 251 -15.31 -28.25 22.81
CA PRO A 251 -15.73 -27.94 21.44
C PRO A 251 -15.29 -26.55 20.88
N GLU A 252 -14.61 -25.70 21.63
CA GLU A 252 -14.22 -24.34 21.19
C GLU A 252 -12.71 -24.12 20.94
N SER A 253 -11.80 -25.02 21.32
CA SER A 253 -10.35 -24.70 21.32
C SER A 253 -9.50 -25.45 20.28
N GLY A 254 -9.86 -25.32 19.00
CA GLY A 254 -8.96 -25.67 17.89
C GLY A 254 -8.08 -24.48 17.47
N LEU A 255 -6.85 -24.72 17.02
CA LEU A 255 -5.86 -23.70 16.65
C LEU A 255 -6.32 -22.74 15.52
N LEU A 256 -7.25 -23.17 14.65
CA LEU A 256 -7.93 -22.35 13.63
C LEU A 256 -8.97 -21.38 14.24
N ASN A 257 -9.49 -21.67 15.43
CA ASN A 257 -10.34 -20.78 16.22
C ASN A 257 -9.54 -19.81 17.11
N THR A 258 -8.22 -19.69 16.97
CA THR A 258 -7.47 -18.61 17.66
C THR A 258 -7.35 -17.38 16.77
N ILE A 259 -7.26 -17.59 15.45
CA ILE A 259 -7.07 -16.52 14.46
C ILE A 259 -8.42 -15.95 14.02
N LEU A 260 -9.43 -16.79 13.82
CA LEU A 260 -10.75 -16.34 13.38
C LEU A 260 -11.48 -15.45 14.41
N PRO A 261 -11.48 -15.68 15.74
CA PRO A 261 -12.09 -14.75 16.68
C PRO A 261 -11.26 -13.49 16.96
N PHE A 262 -9.99 -13.43 16.55
CA PHE A 262 -9.27 -12.16 16.54
C PHE A 262 -9.92 -11.18 15.53
N PHE A 263 -10.40 -11.70 14.40
CA PHE A 263 -11.13 -10.91 13.38
C PHE A 263 -12.67 -10.95 13.55
N TYR A 264 -13.24 -11.98 14.18
CA TYR A 264 -14.70 -12.21 14.28
C TYR A 264 -15.27 -12.30 15.70
N GLY A 265 -14.42 -12.40 16.73
CA GLY A 265 -14.80 -12.68 18.09
C GLY A 265 -15.04 -11.41 18.89
N ARG A 266 -16.14 -11.40 19.65
CA ARG A 266 -16.50 -10.39 20.67
C ARG A 266 -15.49 -10.30 21.84
N GLU A 267 -14.26 -10.79 21.66
CA GLU A 267 -13.24 -10.95 22.68
C GLU A 267 -11.86 -10.39 22.27
N ALA A 268 -11.65 -9.94 21.02
CA ALA A 268 -10.37 -9.37 20.58
C ALA A 268 -9.95 -8.11 21.38
N TYR A 269 -10.90 -7.27 21.81
CA TYR A 269 -10.61 -6.12 22.69
C TYR A 269 -10.19 -6.53 24.12
N LEU A 270 -10.30 -7.81 24.50
CA LEU A 270 -9.96 -8.27 25.86
C LEU A 270 -8.45 -8.39 26.10
N THR A 271 -7.58 -8.27 25.09
CA THR A 271 -6.12 -8.43 25.28
C THR A 271 -5.41 -7.09 25.43
N ILE A 272 -5.32 -6.29 24.36
CA ILE A 272 -4.50 -5.05 24.34
C ILE A 272 -5.10 -3.95 25.24
N PRO A 273 -6.38 -3.53 25.07
CA PRO A 273 -6.97 -2.53 25.94
C PRO A 273 -7.03 -2.97 27.41
N SER A 274 -7.31 -4.25 27.67
CA SER A 274 -7.37 -4.76 29.05
C SER A 274 -6.00 -4.74 29.73
N LEU A 275 -4.92 -5.07 29.00
CA LEU A 275 -3.55 -4.97 29.49
C LEU A 275 -3.20 -3.51 29.81
N ALA A 276 -3.57 -2.58 28.93
CA ALA A 276 -3.40 -1.14 29.14
C ALA A 276 -4.12 -0.63 30.38
N MET A 277 -5.38 -1.06 30.60
CA MET A 277 -6.14 -0.71 31.81
C MET A 277 -5.56 -1.34 33.09
N ASN A 278 -5.01 -2.55 33.00
CA ASN A 278 -4.47 -3.29 34.15
C ASN A 278 -3.07 -2.83 34.57
N ARG A 279 -2.23 -2.41 33.62
CA ARG A 279 -0.83 -2.00 33.87
C ARG A 279 -0.49 -0.68 33.17
N PRO A 280 -1.22 0.42 33.46
CA PRO A 280 -1.12 1.66 32.69
C PRO A 280 0.28 2.29 32.73
N ARG A 281 0.96 2.25 33.89
CA ARG A 281 2.35 2.76 34.01
C ARG A 281 3.34 1.98 33.15
N LYS A 282 3.20 0.64 33.07
CA LYS A 282 4.12 -0.19 32.28
C LYS A 282 3.89 0.01 30.79
N VAL A 283 2.64 0.11 30.34
CA VAL A 283 2.32 0.35 28.93
C VAL A 283 2.87 1.69 28.46
N ASN A 284 2.63 2.78 29.22
CA ASN A 284 3.16 4.09 28.85
C ASN A 284 4.71 4.13 28.89
N TRP A 285 5.34 3.44 29.84
CA TRP A 285 6.80 3.35 29.90
C TRP A 285 7.40 2.57 28.72
N ILE A 286 6.82 1.42 28.37
CA ILE A 286 7.24 0.62 27.21
C ILE A 286 7.09 1.45 25.93
N MET A 287 5.94 2.13 25.76
CA MET A 287 5.68 2.97 24.60
C MET A 287 6.69 4.12 24.49
N GLY A 288 6.94 4.83 25.59
CA GLY A 288 7.94 5.91 25.63
C GLY A 288 9.36 5.40 25.34
N MET A 289 9.72 4.22 25.84
CA MET A 289 11.03 3.61 25.59
C MET A 289 11.20 3.19 24.12
N ILE A 290 10.20 2.52 23.52
CA ILE A 290 10.21 2.16 22.09
C ILE A 290 10.36 3.42 21.23
N THR A 291 9.58 4.45 21.54
CA THR A 291 9.63 5.74 20.81
C THR A 291 11.01 6.36 20.91
N LEU A 292 11.60 6.42 22.11
CA LEU A 292 12.94 6.95 22.33
C LEU A 292 14.00 6.15 21.57
N VAL A 293 13.92 4.81 21.60
CA VAL A 293 14.85 3.93 20.88
C VAL A 293 14.78 4.16 19.38
N LEU A 294 13.57 4.26 18.80
CA LEU A 294 13.40 4.53 17.37
C LEU A 294 13.95 5.90 16.99
N ILE A 295 13.66 6.95 17.77
CA ILE A 295 14.19 8.29 17.52
C ILE A 295 15.72 8.29 17.59
N LEU A 296 16.32 7.66 18.61
CA LEU A 296 17.77 7.58 18.73
C LEU A 296 18.39 6.77 17.60
N ALA A 297 17.77 5.67 17.17
CA ALA A 297 18.23 4.85 16.06
C ALA A 297 18.21 5.60 14.71
N ALA A 298 17.32 6.58 14.53
CA ALA A 298 17.30 7.44 13.35
C ALA A 298 18.21 8.68 13.47
N ALA A 299 18.26 9.30 14.66
CA ALA A 299 18.99 10.55 14.88
C ALA A 299 20.50 10.35 15.06
N LEU A 300 20.94 9.30 15.77
CA LEU A 300 22.37 9.09 16.05
C LEU A 300 23.21 8.86 14.78
N PRO A 301 22.78 8.05 13.78
CA PRO A 301 23.53 7.89 12.54
C PRO A 301 23.55 9.16 11.70
N THR A 302 22.48 9.96 11.76
CA THR A 302 22.39 11.23 11.05
C THR A 302 23.33 12.29 11.65
N LEU A 303 23.46 12.35 12.98
CA LEU A 303 24.30 13.34 13.67
C LEU A 303 25.77 12.92 13.76
N PHE A 304 26.05 11.62 13.78
CA PHE A 304 27.39 11.06 13.94
C PHE A 304 27.62 9.86 12.99
N PRO A 305 27.62 10.08 11.66
CA PRO A 305 27.68 9.00 10.67
C PRO A 305 28.90 8.09 10.85
N ASP A 306 30.09 8.65 11.11
CA ASP A 306 31.34 7.88 11.28
C ASP A 306 31.32 6.91 12.48
N ARG A 307 30.52 7.20 13.52
CA ARG A 307 30.45 6.38 14.74
C ARG A 307 29.37 5.30 14.68
N PHE A 308 28.36 5.48 13.83
CA PHE A 308 27.19 4.60 13.72
C PHE A 308 27.04 4.00 12.32
N SER A 309 28.16 3.65 11.69
CA SER A 309 28.25 3.04 10.35
C SER A 309 27.29 1.85 10.03
N PRO A 310 26.89 0.95 10.95
CA PRO A 310 25.92 -0.10 10.61
C PRO A 310 24.47 0.38 10.48
N LEU A 311 24.18 1.63 10.82
CA LEU A 311 22.85 2.24 10.70
C LEU A 311 22.85 3.28 9.58
N HIS A 312 21.72 3.44 8.91
CA HIS A 312 21.59 4.39 7.80
C HIS A 312 21.40 5.83 8.31
N PRO A 313 22.18 6.81 7.82
CA PRO A 313 21.90 8.23 8.05
C PRO A 313 20.67 8.67 7.26
N LEU A 314 20.07 9.80 7.66
CA LEU A 314 19.04 10.47 6.85
C LEU A 314 19.66 10.91 5.52
N VAL A 315 19.14 10.38 4.42
CA VAL A 315 19.48 10.78 3.05
C VAL A 315 18.29 11.46 2.42
N VAL A 316 18.52 12.58 1.73
CA VAL A 316 17.49 13.39 1.08
C VAL A 316 17.67 13.25 -0.42
N ASP A 317 16.58 12.94 -1.10
CA ASP A 317 16.57 12.74 -2.54
C ASP A 317 15.54 13.68 -3.17
N THR A 318 16.03 14.60 -3.98
CA THR A 318 15.25 15.65 -4.64
C THR A 318 15.31 15.54 -6.15
N ASP A 319 15.98 14.50 -6.66
CA ASP A 319 16.20 14.32 -8.09
C ASP A 319 14.96 13.66 -8.74
N PRO A 320 14.28 14.32 -9.69
CA PRO A 320 13.18 13.77 -10.45
C PRO A 320 13.57 12.50 -11.23
N GLU A 321 14.85 12.31 -11.58
CA GLU A 321 15.31 11.06 -12.22
C GLU A 321 15.08 9.84 -11.33
N ASN A 322 15.16 10.02 -10.01
CA ASN A 322 14.90 8.96 -9.02
C ASN A 322 13.41 8.64 -8.86
N MET A 323 12.52 9.35 -9.56
CA MET A 323 11.12 8.93 -9.71
C MET A 323 10.98 7.68 -10.58
N LEU A 324 11.96 7.40 -11.44
CA LEU A 324 12.09 6.13 -12.16
C LEU A 324 13.06 5.21 -11.41
N SER A 325 12.79 3.90 -11.47
CA SER A 325 13.69 2.92 -10.87
C SER A 325 15.06 2.93 -11.57
N ALA A 326 16.11 2.53 -10.84
CA ALA A 326 17.48 2.58 -11.36
C ALA A 326 17.73 1.63 -12.54
N ASP A 327 16.91 0.59 -12.65
CA ASP A 327 16.90 -0.42 -13.72
C ASP A 327 16.02 -0.04 -14.93
N GLU A 328 15.33 1.10 -14.87
CA GLU A 328 14.48 1.56 -15.97
C GLU A 328 15.29 1.80 -17.25
N SER A 329 14.88 1.19 -18.36
CA SER A 329 15.63 1.23 -19.62
C SER A 329 15.92 2.65 -20.11
N THR A 330 14.95 3.56 -20.00
CA THR A 330 15.12 4.97 -20.39
C THR A 330 16.13 5.69 -19.51
N ARG A 331 16.15 5.40 -18.20
CA ARG A 331 17.09 5.99 -17.26
C ARG A 331 18.51 5.46 -17.47
N VAL A 332 18.65 4.15 -17.69
CA VAL A 332 19.94 3.53 -18.04
C VAL A 332 20.47 4.08 -19.36
N PHE A 333 19.62 4.19 -20.37
CA PHE A 333 19.97 4.79 -21.67
C PHE A 333 20.39 6.24 -21.51
N HIS A 334 19.64 7.04 -20.75
CA HIS A 334 19.98 8.43 -20.45
C HIS A 334 21.36 8.59 -19.81
N ASN A 335 21.64 7.81 -18.76
CA ASN A 335 22.92 7.86 -18.06
C ASN A 335 24.08 7.43 -18.97
N ARG A 336 23.87 6.38 -19.76
CA ARG A 336 24.84 5.91 -20.75
C ARG A 336 25.14 7.00 -21.79
N MET A 337 24.10 7.60 -22.38
CA MET A 337 24.29 8.65 -23.39
C MET A 337 24.90 9.92 -22.82
N LYS A 338 24.57 10.31 -21.58
CA LYS A 338 25.25 11.43 -20.90
C LYS A 338 26.75 11.16 -20.75
N ALA A 339 27.12 9.95 -20.35
CA ALA A 339 28.52 9.56 -20.22
C ALA A 339 29.24 9.49 -21.58
N GLU A 340 28.65 8.82 -22.57
CA GLU A 340 29.24 8.65 -23.91
C GLU A 340 29.44 10.00 -24.64
N MET A 341 28.50 10.95 -24.49
CA MET A 341 28.54 12.27 -25.13
C MET A 341 29.16 13.36 -24.23
N THR A 342 29.71 13.00 -23.07
CA THR A 342 30.32 13.94 -22.10
C THR A 342 29.38 15.10 -21.73
N LEU A 343 28.10 14.80 -21.51
CA LEU A 343 27.07 15.77 -21.18
C LEU A 343 26.92 15.92 -19.67
N HIS A 344 26.92 17.16 -19.22
CA HIS A 344 26.80 17.55 -17.81
C HIS A 344 25.46 18.25 -17.57
N ASP A 345 25.04 18.28 -16.30
CA ASP A 345 23.86 19.06 -15.92
C ASP A 345 24.18 20.54 -15.91
N ILE A 346 23.30 21.36 -16.48
CA ILE A 346 23.60 22.77 -16.78
C ILE A 346 22.71 23.70 -15.96
N MET A 347 23.33 24.66 -15.29
CA MET A 347 22.67 25.84 -14.74
C MET A 347 22.67 26.96 -15.79
N VAL A 348 21.55 27.66 -15.93
CA VAL A 348 21.42 28.77 -16.89
C VAL A 348 21.28 30.08 -16.12
N VAL A 349 22.12 31.07 -16.45
CA VAL A 349 22.03 32.43 -15.91
C VAL A 349 21.70 33.36 -17.06
N GLY A 350 20.51 33.94 -17.07
CA GLY A 350 20.13 34.98 -18.03
C GLY A 350 20.27 36.37 -17.46
N VAL A 351 20.76 37.28 -18.28
CA VAL A 351 20.88 38.70 -17.99
C VAL A 351 20.03 39.45 -19.00
N VAL A 352 19.07 40.24 -18.53
CA VAL A 352 18.11 40.99 -19.35
C VAL A 352 18.27 42.49 -19.07
N ASN A 353 18.24 43.31 -20.11
CA ASN A 353 18.20 44.76 -19.98
C ASN A 353 17.18 45.34 -20.97
N ASP A 354 16.00 45.69 -20.45
CA ASP A 354 14.92 46.33 -21.24
C ASP A 354 14.98 47.85 -21.21
N THR A 355 15.78 48.47 -20.34
CA THR A 355 15.83 49.92 -20.17
C THR A 355 16.75 50.59 -21.18
N HIS A 356 17.83 49.90 -21.59
CA HIS A 356 18.81 50.44 -22.52
C HIS A 356 18.37 50.26 -23.99
N PRO A 357 18.53 51.27 -24.88
CA PRO A 357 18.13 51.18 -26.29
C PRO A 357 18.75 50.02 -27.07
N ASN A 358 19.97 49.63 -26.70
CA ASN A 358 20.71 48.52 -27.30
C ASN A 358 20.56 47.19 -26.55
N GLY A 359 19.67 47.12 -25.56
CA GLY A 359 19.54 45.99 -24.66
C GLY A 359 20.83 45.75 -23.87
N VAL A 360 21.18 44.48 -23.67
CA VAL A 360 22.45 44.06 -23.03
C VAL A 360 23.69 44.36 -23.86
N PHE A 361 23.57 44.69 -25.15
CA PHE A 361 24.71 45.04 -26.02
C PHE A 361 25.13 46.50 -25.86
N ASN A 362 25.53 46.85 -24.64
CA ASN A 362 26.17 48.11 -24.29
C ASN A 362 27.43 47.82 -23.44
N ALA A 363 28.35 48.79 -23.35
CA ALA A 363 29.62 48.59 -22.66
C ALA A 363 29.44 48.20 -21.18
N GLY A 364 28.46 48.80 -20.49
CA GLY A 364 28.18 48.54 -19.09
C GLY A 364 27.67 47.13 -18.82
N SER A 365 26.63 46.69 -19.55
CA SER A 365 26.02 45.39 -19.34
C SER A 365 26.95 44.24 -19.78
N LEU A 366 27.61 44.35 -20.94
CA LEU A 366 28.58 43.33 -21.37
C LEU A 366 29.81 43.28 -20.45
N GLY A 367 30.25 44.41 -19.89
CA GLY A 367 31.31 44.44 -18.88
C GLY A 367 30.94 43.66 -17.61
N LYS A 368 29.69 43.79 -17.14
CA LYS A 368 29.18 43.02 -15.99
C LYS A 368 29.01 41.53 -16.33
N ILE A 369 28.54 41.21 -17.53
CA ILE A 369 28.40 39.82 -18.00
C ILE A 369 29.78 39.14 -18.09
N HIS A 370 30.80 39.86 -18.56
CA HIS A 370 32.19 39.40 -18.55
C HIS A 370 32.66 39.11 -17.12
N ALA A 371 32.49 40.06 -16.21
CA ALA A 371 32.88 39.89 -14.80
C ALA A 371 32.15 38.72 -14.12
N LEU A 372 30.85 38.54 -14.42
CA LEU A 372 30.06 37.41 -13.94
C LEU A 372 30.57 36.08 -14.50
N SER A 373 30.94 36.04 -15.78
CA SER A 373 31.52 34.84 -16.42
C SER A 373 32.83 34.45 -15.75
N GLU A 374 33.72 35.42 -15.52
CA GLU A 374 35.01 35.17 -14.86
C GLU A 374 34.83 34.72 -13.42
N PHE A 375 33.90 35.32 -12.67
CA PHE A 375 33.55 34.87 -11.34
C PHE A 375 33.01 33.44 -11.33
N ALA A 376 32.08 33.11 -12.23
CA ALA A 376 31.48 31.78 -12.32
C ALA A 376 32.52 30.68 -12.59
N ARG A 377 33.57 30.97 -13.38
CA ARG A 377 34.69 30.04 -13.64
C ARG A 377 35.50 29.69 -12.38
N THR A 378 35.49 30.56 -11.37
CA THR A 378 36.21 30.34 -10.09
C THR A 378 35.41 29.54 -9.06
N LEU A 379 34.15 29.22 -9.36
CA LEU A 379 33.24 28.51 -8.44
C LEU A 379 33.55 27.01 -8.41
N THR A 380 34.66 26.67 -7.76
CA THR A 380 35.14 25.31 -7.56
C THR A 380 35.57 25.10 -6.11
N TRP A 381 35.27 23.92 -5.56
CA TRP A 381 35.59 23.51 -4.20
C TRP A 381 36.18 22.09 -4.22
N GLU A 382 36.96 21.75 -3.20
CA GLU A 382 37.44 20.38 -3.00
C GLU A 382 36.32 19.50 -2.43
N ASP A 383 36.18 18.27 -2.92
CA ASP A 383 35.20 17.31 -2.43
C ASP A 383 35.54 16.87 -0.99
N GLU A 384 34.57 17.03 -0.08
CA GLU A 384 34.71 16.65 1.33
C GLU A 384 34.81 15.13 1.49
N ASP A 385 34.16 14.35 0.62
CA ASP A 385 34.15 12.89 0.68
C ASP A 385 35.32 12.26 -0.09
N ARG A 386 35.89 12.98 -1.06
CA ARG A 386 36.95 12.51 -1.97
C ARG A 386 38.08 13.54 -2.09
N PRO A 387 39.04 13.53 -1.14
CA PRO A 387 40.15 14.47 -1.15
C PRO A 387 40.91 14.45 -2.48
N GLY A 388 41.11 15.63 -3.08
CA GLY A 388 41.72 15.80 -4.40
C GLY A 388 40.77 15.83 -5.61
N GLU A 389 39.48 15.54 -5.45
CA GLU A 389 38.47 15.72 -6.51
C GLU A 389 37.89 17.15 -6.43
N ILE A 390 37.86 17.88 -7.55
CA ILE A 390 37.33 19.26 -7.61
C ILE A 390 35.87 19.22 -8.09
N ARG A 391 34.98 19.89 -7.35
CA ARG A 391 33.54 19.99 -7.63
C ARG A 391 33.11 21.44 -7.81
N GLY A 392 32.16 21.69 -8.71
CA GLY A 392 31.65 23.03 -8.99
C GLY A 392 31.31 23.26 -10.46
N VAL A 393 31.57 24.47 -10.94
CA VAL A 393 31.37 24.84 -12.35
C VAL A 393 32.52 24.31 -13.21
N LEU A 394 32.18 23.57 -14.27
CA LEU A 394 33.15 23.08 -15.25
C LEU A 394 33.53 24.21 -16.22
N ALA A 395 34.56 24.98 -15.85
CA ALA A 395 35.00 26.15 -16.61
C ALA A 395 35.38 25.83 -18.08
N ALA A 396 35.91 24.63 -18.35
CA ALA A 396 36.24 24.18 -19.70
C ALA A 396 35.00 23.99 -20.59
N ASP A 397 33.85 23.72 -19.97
CA ASP A 397 32.61 23.39 -20.66
C ASP A 397 31.60 24.55 -20.67
N MET A 398 31.82 25.58 -19.85
CA MET A 398 30.99 26.77 -19.71
C MET A 398 30.78 27.51 -21.05
N MET A 399 29.53 27.87 -21.37
CA MET A 399 29.20 28.69 -22.54
C MET A 399 28.77 30.09 -22.08
N SER A 400 29.61 31.08 -22.34
CA SER A 400 29.35 32.51 -22.12
C SER A 400 29.98 33.32 -23.25
N PRO A 401 29.62 34.60 -23.43
CA PRO A 401 30.26 35.41 -24.47
C PRO A 401 31.79 35.49 -24.34
N SER A 402 32.35 35.36 -23.14
CA SER A 402 33.80 35.36 -22.92
C SER A 402 34.48 34.00 -23.14
N SER A 403 33.72 32.90 -23.15
CA SER A 403 34.25 31.53 -23.26
C SER A 403 33.86 30.81 -24.56
N MET A 404 33.13 31.46 -25.47
CA MET A 404 32.74 30.86 -26.75
C MET A 404 33.71 31.24 -27.87
N ASP A 405 34.04 30.26 -28.70
CA ASP A 405 34.86 30.45 -29.90
C ASP A 405 34.01 30.94 -31.08
N VAL A 406 34.56 31.89 -31.83
CA VAL A 406 34.08 32.24 -33.17
C VAL A 406 35.11 31.80 -34.20
N VAL A 407 34.61 31.18 -35.27
CA VAL A 407 35.43 30.77 -36.42
C VAL A 407 35.38 31.88 -37.44
N GLU A 408 36.51 32.52 -37.71
CA GLU A 408 36.63 33.61 -38.68
C GLU A 408 37.48 33.14 -39.87
N GLN A 409 37.14 33.58 -41.07
CA GLN A 409 37.99 33.36 -42.24
C GLN A 409 39.35 34.08 -42.10
N ALA A 410 40.45 33.34 -42.29
CA ALA A 410 41.82 33.86 -42.27
C ALA A 410 42.49 33.85 -43.65
N GLY A 411 41.79 33.33 -44.66
CA GLY A 411 42.23 33.18 -46.05
C GLY A 411 41.37 32.12 -46.74
N MET A 412 41.54 31.91 -48.05
CA MET A 412 40.88 30.78 -48.73
C MET A 412 41.41 29.46 -48.17
N GLY A 413 40.50 28.60 -47.70
CA GLY A 413 40.85 27.31 -47.10
C GLY A 413 41.45 27.40 -45.69
N THR A 414 41.50 28.57 -45.07
CA THR A 414 42.05 28.74 -43.72
C THR A 414 41.10 29.51 -42.80
N VAL A 415 40.97 29.03 -41.57
CA VAL A 415 40.17 29.67 -40.52
C VAL A 415 41.04 30.03 -39.32
N ARG A 416 40.58 30.99 -38.55
CA ARG A 416 41.14 31.38 -37.26
C ARG A 416 40.05 31.30 -36.20
N PHE A 417 40.36 30.61 -35.11
CA PHE A 417 39.55 30.62 -33.90
C PHE A 417 39.95 31.79 -33.02
N SER A 418 38.97 32.57 -32.57
CA SER A 418 39.15 33.63 -31.59
C SER A 418 38.04 33.57 -30.55
N TRP A 419 38.36 33.97 -29.31
CA TRP A 419 37.33 34.17 -28.31
C TRP A 419 36.38 35.26 -28.77
N LEU A 420 35.09 35.06 -28.55
CA LEU A 420 34.05 35.99 -28.96
C LEU A 420 34.17 37.36 -28.25
N MET A 421 34.42 37.34 -26.94
CA MET A 421 34.58 38.53 -26.10
C MET A 421 35.71 38.32 -25.09
N PRO A 422 36.99 38.34 -25.54
CA PRO A 422 38.14 38.10 -24.65
C PRO A 422 38.26 39.18 -23.57
N GLU A 423 37.98 40.44 -23.94
CA GLU A 423 37.95 41.60 -23.06
C GLU A 423 36.57 42.26 -23.10
N PRO A 424 36.15 42.94 -22.03
CA PRO A 424 34.89 43.69 -22.03
C PRO A 424 34.98 44.88 -22.99
N PRO A 425 33.91 45.18 -23.75
CA PRO A 425 33.92 46.27 -24.73
C PRO A 425 34.06 47.63 -24.04
N ALA A 426 34.93 48.49 -24.58
CA ALA A 426 35.18 49.82 -24.04
C ALA A 426 34.11 50.85 -24.48
N SER A 427 33.31 50.51 -25.51
CA SER A 427 32.27 51.39 -26.05
C SER A 427 31.05 50.62 -26.57
N ASP A 428 29.91 51.29 -26.66
CA ASP A 428 28.68 50.71 -27.22
C ASP A 428 28.83 50.31 -28.70
N ALA A 429 29.69 51.00 -29.46
CA ALA A 429 29.97 50.64 -30.85
C ALA A 429 30.65 49.26 -30.94
N GLU A 430 31.56 48.97 -30.02
CA GLU A 430 32.23 47.67 -29.89
C GLU A 430 31.26 46.59 -29.40
N ALA A 431 30.38 46.90 -28.45
CA ALA A 431 29.31 46.01 -28.01
C ALA A 431 28.36 45.61 -29.15
N LEU A 432 28.03 46.55 -30.04
CA LEU A 432 27.21 46.28 -31.24
C LEU A 432 27.96 45.48 -32.31
N GLU A 433 29.29 45.56 -32.38
CA GLU A 433 30.10 44.66 -33.23
C GLU A 433 30.00 43.22 -32.71
N ILE A 434 30.11 43.02 -31.39
CA ILE A 434 29.93 41.70 -30.77
C ILE A 434 28.55 41.13 -31.13
N ARG A 435 27.49 41.94 -31.03
CA ARG A 435 26.13 41.55 -31.46
C ARG A 435 26.10 41.13 -32.94
N ARG A 436 26.72 41.89 -33.84
CA ARG A 436 26.75 41.59 -35.28
C ARG A 436 27.52 40.30 -35.57
N LYS A 437 28.65 40.08 -34.91
CA LYS A 437 29.40 38.81 -35.01
C LYS A 437 28.53 37.64 -34.59
N LEU A 438 27.83 37.76 -33.47
CA LEU A 438 27.00 36.70 -32.91
C LEU A 438 25.83 36.28 -33.80
N LYS A 439 25.15 37.24 -34.44
CA LYS A 439 24.10 36.95 -35.43
C LYS A 439 24.59 36.16 -36.64
N ARG A 440 25.91 36.08 -36.88
CA ARG A 440 26.51 35.28 -37.95
C ARG A 440 26.61 33.79 -37.58
N TYR A 441 26.42 33.42 -36.31
CA TYR A 441 26.53 32.03 -35.83
C TYR A 441 25.15 31.51 -35.40
N PRO A 442 24.48 30.73 -36.27
CA PRO A 442 23.15 30.20 -35.98
C PRO A 442 23.11 29.36 -34.70
N THR A 443 24.19 28.71 -34.28
CA THR A 443 24.24 27.94 -33.02
C THR A 443 24.20 28.80 -31.76
N MET A 444 24.48 30.10 -31.85
CA MET A 444 24.48 31.05 -30.72
C MET A 444 23.27 32.01 -30.73
N ASP A 445 22.74 32.35 -31.91
CA ASP A 445 21.61 33.27 -32.08
C ASP A 445 20.28 32.62 -31.64
N GLY A 446 19.63 33.13 -30.60
CA GLY A 446 18.46 32.51 -29.96
C GLY A 446 18.79 31.52 -28.83
N THR A 447 20.07 31.23 -28.57
CA THR A 447 20.52 30.36 -27.45
C THR A 447 21.36 31.13 -26.45
N LEU A 448 22.55 31.59 -26.84
CA LEU A 448 23.42 32.42 -25.99
C LEU A 448 22.91 33.86 -25.91
N ILE A 449 22.17 34.30 -26.93
CA ILE A 449 21.68 35.68 -27.09
C ILE A 449 20.24 35.62 -27.55
N SER A 450 19.45 36.57 -27.09
CA SER A 450 18.08 36.70 -27.56
C SER A 450 17.99 37.31 -28.96
N GLU A 451 17.01 36.90 -29.76
CA GLU A 451 16.84 37.37 -31.14
C GLU A 451 16.67 38.91 -31.21
N ASP A 452 16.01 39.47 -30.19
CA ASP A 452 15.77 40.89 -29.98
C ASP A 452 17.02 41.66 -29.49
N GLY A 453 18.06 40.97 -29.03
CA GLY A 453 19.30 41.50 -28.47
C GLY A 453 19.15 42.14 -27.09
N ARG A 454 18.07 41.86 -26.38
CA ARG A 454 17.81 42.37 -25.02
C ARG A 454 18.35 41.49 -23.91
N ALA A 455 18.70 40.24 -24.19
CA ALA A 455 19.16 39.28 -23.21
C ALA A 455 20.37 38.47 -23.69
N VAL A 456 21.20 38.05 -22.73
CA VAL A 456 22.31 37.11 -22.90
C VAL A 456 22.19 36.02 -21.83
N SER A 457 22.41 34.77 -22.21
CA SER A 457 22.44 33.63 -21.30
C SER A 457 23.87 33.13 -21.09
N LEU A 458 24.14 32.56 -19.91
CA LEU A 458 25.34 31.83 -19.58
C LEU A 458 24.94 30.42 -19.19
N TYR A 459 25.53 29.42 -19.84
CA TYR A 459 25.36 28.02 -19.48
C TYR A 459 26.55 27.57 -18.66
N LEU A 460 26.28 27.15 -17.42
CA LEU A 460 27.26 26.75 -16.41
C LEU A 460 27.09 25.24 -16.12
N PRO A 461 27.84 24.36 -16.81
CA PRO A 461 27.81 22.94 -16.53
C PRO A 461 28.40 22.65 -15.15
N LEU A 462 27.76 21.74 -14.43
CA LEU A 462 28.12 21.37 -13.06
C LEU A 462 28.73 19.97 -13.03
N THR A 463 29.70 19.77 -12.14
CA THR A 463 30.26 18.42 -11.89
C THR A 463 29.22 17.44 -11.34
N SER A 464 28.26 17.96 -10.58
CA SER A 464 27.19 17.18 -9.96
C SER A 464 26.01 18.10 -9.57
N LYS A 465 24.82 17.53 -9.40
CA LYS A 465 23.59 18.32 -9.14
C LYS A 465 23.53 18.95 -7.74
N ASP A 466 24.07 18.26 -6.74
CA ASP A 466 24.09 18.66 -5.33
C ASP A 466 24.95 19.89 -5.01
N ILE A 467 25.84 20.32 -5.92
CA ILE A 467 26.60 21.57 -5.76
C ILE A 467 25.80 22.80 -6.22
N SER A 468 24.66 22.59 -6.90
CA SER A 468 23.94 23.66 -7.60
C SER A 468 23.44 24.76 -6.66
N PHE A 469 22.95 24.46 -5.46
CA PHE A 469 22.55 25.49 -4.49
C PHE A 469 23.74 26.34 -4.01
N ARG A 470 24.90 25.72 -3.80
CA ARG A 470 26.11 26.46 -3.41
C ARG A 470 26.55 27.43 -4.52
N VAL A 471 26.53 26.98 -5.77
CA VAL A 471 26.79 27.82 -6.95
C VAL A 471 25.76 28.94 -7.06
N TYR A 472 24.46 28.62 -6.92
CA TYR A 472 23.37 29.58 -6.96
C TYR A 472 23.52 30.68 -5.90
N GLN A 473 23.84 30.33 -4.65
CA GLN A 473 24.05 31.32 -3.58
C GLN A 473 25.27 32.19 -3.85
N ALA A 474 26.37 31.62 -4.35
CA ALA A 474 27.56 32.38 -4.69
C ALA A 474 27.30 33.39 -5.82
N LEU A 475 26.61 32.96 -6.88
CA LEU A 475 26.19 33.84 -7.98
C LEU A 475 25.26 34.94 -7.49
N LYS A 476 24.26 34.60 -6.68
CA LYS A 476 23.33 35.58 -6.10
C LYS A 476 24.05 36.63 -5.24
N GLY A 477 25.04 36.20 -4.46
CA GLY A 477 25.90 37.10 -3.68
C GLY A 477 26.66 38.09 -4.56
N PHE A 478 27.32 37.59 -5.61
CA PHE A 478 28.03 38.43 -6.57
C PHE A 478 27.10 39.40 -7.31
N ILE A 479 25.94 38.91 -7.77
CA ILE A 479 24.95 39.72 -8.47
C ILE A 479 24.40 40.85 -7.58
N ALA A 480 24.20 40.59 -6.29
CA ALA A 480 23.68 41.59 -5.36
C ALA A 480 24.64 42.78 -5.13
N GLU A 481 25.94 42.61 -5.40
CA GLU A 481 26.95 43.67 -5.32
C GLU A 481 27.02 44.51 -6.60
N GLN A 482 26.43 44.05 -7.70
CA GLN A 482 26.41 44.77 -8.97
C GLN A 482 25.28 45.82 -8.98
N ALA A 483 25.65 47.08 -9.22
CA ALA A 483 24.68 48.16 -9.42
C ALA A 483 24.33 48.33 -10.91
N GLY A 484 23.05 48.45 -11.25
CA GLY A 484 22.61 48.72 -12.61
C GLY A 484 21.11 48.46 -12.85
N ASP A 485 20.70 48.62 -14.11
CA ASP A 485 19.34 48.38 -14.56
C ASP A 485 19.11 46.93 -15.06
N GLU A 486 20.18 46.11 -15.11
CA GLU A 486 20.10 44.73 -15.56
C GLU A 486 19.37 43.83 -14.56
N GLN A 487 18.54 42.94 -15.08
CA GLN A 487 17.86 41.91 -14.31
C GLN A 487 18.54 40.58 -14.53
N TYR A 488 18.77 39.84 -13.45
CA TYR A 488 19.47 38.56 -13.46
C TYR A 488 18.52 37.45 -13.06
N PHE A 489 18.45 36.41 -13.89
CA PHE A 489 17.57 35.26 -13.73
C PHE A 489 18.42 34.00 -13.72
N ILE A 490 18.38 33.24 -12.64
CA ILE A 490 19.09 31.96 -12.53
C ILE A 490 18.06 30.84 -12.55
N THR A 491 18.21 29.93 -13.51
CA THR A 491 17.33 28.77 -13.69
C THR A 491 18.16 27.54 -14.10
N GLY A 492 17.48 26.48 -14.49
CA GLY A 492 18.04 25.19 -14.82
C GLY A 492 17.53 24.13 -13.85
N LEU A 493 17.37 22.92 -14.37
CA LEU A 493 16.82 21.80 -13.60
C LEU A 493 17.60 21.54 -12.30
N PRO A 494 18.95 21.53 -12.26
CA PRO A 494 19.67 21.33 -11.00
C PRO A 494 19.33 22.36 -9.91
N VAL A 495 19.17 23.64 -10.29
CA VAL A 495 18.81 24.71 -9.35
C VAL A 495 17.38 24.50 -8.82
N ALA A 496 16.47 24.12 -9.70
CA ALA A 496 15.10 23.79 -9.31
C ALA A 496 15.06 22.61 -8.35
N GLU A 497 15.74 21.51 -8.67
CA GLU A 497 15.82 20.27 -7.89
C GLU A 497 16.39 20.48 -6.49
N ASP A 498 17.47 21.24 -6.37
CA ASP A 498 18.08 21.52 -5.07
C ASP A 498 17.22 22.49 -4.24
N SER A 499 16.66 23.53 -4.90
CA SER A 499 15.72 24.45 -4.26
C SER A 499 14.45 23.75 -3.77
N PHE A 500 13.96 22.74 -4.49
CA PHE A 500 12.86 21.89 -4.04
C PHE A 500 13.19 21.19 -2.70
N GLY A 501 14.41 20.69 -2.55
CA GLY A 501 14.87 20.05 -1.32
C GLY A 501 14.85 20.96 -0.11
N VAL A 502 15.43 22.15 -0.26
CA VAL A 502 15.46 23.16 0.80
C VAL A 502 14.04 23.56 1.19
N GLU A 503 13.19 23.85 0.20
CA GLU A 503 11.83 24.29 0.46
C GLU A 503 10.98 23.18 1.09
N MET A 504 11.17 21.92 0.69
CA MET A 504 10.55 20.76 1.33
C MET A 504 10.84 20.70 2.82
N PHE A 505 12.09 20.91 3.24
CA PHE A 505 12.45 20.91 4.67
C PHE A 505 11.84 22.07 5.43
N ILE A 506 11.87 23.27 4.86
CA ILE A 506 11.23 24.46 5.45
C ILE A 506 9.74 24.18 5.66
N GLN A 507 9.07 23.65 4.64
CA GLN A 507 7.66 23.32 4.73
C GLN A 507 7.37 22.20 5.71
N MET A 508 8.20 21.17 5.80
CA MET A 508 8.04 20.13 6.82
C MET A 508 8.17 20.70 8.25
N ALA A 509 9.11 21.61 8.45
CA ALA A 509 9.35 22.28 9.74
C ALA A 509 8.25 23.29 10.13
N ILE A 510 7.55 23.87 9.16
CA ILE A 510 6.50 24.88 9.40
C ILE A 510 5.09 24.27 9.32
N SER A 511 4.77 23.58 8.21
CA SER A 511 3.43 23.08 7.91
C SER A 511 2.96 21.99 8.87
N ALA A 512 3.84 21.05 9.25
CA ALA A 512 3.43 19.99 10.18
C ALA A 512 3.11 20.53 11.59
N PRO A 513 3.93 21.39 12.22
CA PRO A 513 3.56 22.07 13.46
C PRO A 513 2.34 22.99 13.32
N ALA A 514 2.18 23.69 12.19
CA ALA A 514 1.00 24.51 11.94
C ALA A 514 -0.28 23.67 11.88
N ALA A 515 -0.27 22.52 11.19
CA ALA A 515 -1.35 21.54 11.19
C ALA A 515 -1.65 21.05 12.61
N MET A 516 -0.62 20.70 13.37
CA MET A 516 -0.75 20.29 14.77
C MET A 516 -1.43 21.38 15.62
N LEU A 517 -1.02 22.63 15.46
CA LEU A 517 -1.59 23.76 16.19
C LEU A 517 -3.07 23.98 15.83
N VAL A 518 -3.41 23.93 14.54
CA VAL A 518 -4.80 24.07 14.08
C VAL A 518 -5.67 22.94 14.61
N ILE A 519 -5.21 21.69 14.52
CA ILE A 519 -5.93 20.54 15.07
C ILE A 519 -6.07 20.69 16.58
N PHE A 520 -5.02 21.09 17.30
CA PHE A 520 -5.05 21.34 18.73
C PHE A 520 -6.09 22.42 19.10
N LEU A 521 -6.11 23.56 18.40
CA LEU A 521 -7.05 24.65 18.66
C LEU A 521 -8.50 24.22 18.38
N LEU A 522 -8.72 23.47 17.31
CA LEU A 522 -10.04 22.97 16.94
C LEU A 522 -10.54 21.88 17.89
N MET A 523 -9.65 20.98 18.30
CA MET A 523 -9.90 20.01 19.37
C MET A 523 -10.23 20.70 20.69
N TYR A 524 -9.48 21.74 21.06
CA TYR A 524 -9.76 22.54 22.24
C TYR A 524 -11.09 23.27 22.13
N TYR A 525 -11.46 23.78 20.94
CA TYR A 525 -12.76 24.39 20.70
C TYR A 525 -13.92 23.40 20.90
N PHE A 526 -13.81 22.16 20.38
CA PHE A 526 -14.88 21.17 20.48
C PHE A 526 -15.02 20.53 21.88
N PHE A 527 -13.91 20.28 22.57
CA PHE A 527 -13.91 19.57 23.85
C PHE A 527 -13.74 20.48 25.06
N ARG A 528 -13.23 21.71 24.88
CA ARG A 528 -12.91 22.70 25.93
C ARG A 528 -12.12 22.11 27.09
N ASN A 529 -11.29 21.11 26.81
CA ASN A 529 -10.59 20.33 27.83
C ASN A 529 -9.17 19.95 27.42
N LEU A 530 -8.20 20.65 28.01
CA LEU A 530 -6.80 20.53 27.67
C LEU A 530 -6.23 19.11 27.90
N THR A 531 -6.70 18.41 28.93
CA THR A 531 -6.23 17.05 29.25
C THR A 531 -6.57 16.06 28.14
N LEU A 532 -7.74 16.21 27.51
CA LEU A 532 -8.19 15.34 26.41
C LEU A 532 -7.39 15.63 25.14
N VAL A 533 -7.27 16.91 24.81
CA VAL A 533 -6.54 17.37 23.63
C VAL A 533 -5.07 16.93 23.70
N ILE A 534 -4.39 17.13 24.83
CA ILE A 534 -3.00 16.72 25.00
C ILE A 534 -2.82 15.20 24.78
N SER A 535 -3.73 14.38 25.31
CA SER A 535 -3.61 12.92 25.14
C SER A 535 -3.72 12.49 23.68
N SER A 536 -4.64 13.08 22.91
CA SER A 536 -4.76 12.82 21.47
C SER A 536 -3.56 13.34 20.67
N MET A 537 -3.03 14.52 21.03
CA MET A 537 -1.87 15.09 20.35
C MET A 537 -0.60 14.27 20.60
N LEU A 538 -0.46 13.69 21.80
CA LEU A 538 0.69 12.85 22.13
C LEU A 538 0.69 11.56 21.30
N VAL A 539 -0.48 10.91 21.15
CA VAL A 539 -0.61 9.75 20.24
C VAL A 539 -0.20 10.13 18.83
N ALA A 540 -0.73 11.24 18.30
CA ALA A 540 -0.44 11.68 16.94
C ALA A 540 1.05 11.99 16.73
N MET A 541 1.68 12.72 17.67
CA MET A 541 3.10 13.04 17.61
C MET A 541 3.98 11.78 17.67
N VAL A 542 3.68 10.84 18.58
CA VAL A 542 4.42 9.58 18.70
C VAL A 542 4.27 8.73 17.44
N SER A 543 3.07 8.65 16.87
CA SER A 543 2.83 7.95 15.59
C SER A 543 3.70 8.51 14.47
N VAL A 544 3.72 9.84 14.31
CA VAL A 544 4.53 10.52 13.28
C VAL A 544 6.02 10.25 13.50
N LEU A 545 6.53 10.46 14.71
CA LEU A 545 7.95 10.29 15.03
C LEU A 545 8.42 8.85 14.79
N CYS A 546 7.63 7.86 15.22
CA CYS A 546 7.94 6.46 14.98
C CYS A 546 7.88 6.11 13.48
N THR A 547 6.94 6.67 12.73
CA THR A 547 6.83 6.42 11.28
C THR A 547 8.04 6.99 10.53
N MET A 548 8.43 8.23 10.84
CA MET A 548 9.63 8.85 10.27
C MET A 548 10.91 8.12 10.67
N ALA A 549 11.01 7.69 11.93
CA ALA A 549 12.15 6.90 12.39
C ALA A 549 12.27 5.58 11.64
N LEU A 550 11.15 4.87 11.38
CA LEU A 550 11.16 3.63 10.61
C LEU A 550 11.58 3.85 9.16
N LEU A 551 11.18 4.97 8.54
CA LEU A 551 11.62 5.34 7.19
C LEU A 551 13.15 5.50 7.12
N ILE A 552 13.73 6.21 8.10
CA ILE A 552 15.17 6.46 8.16
C ILE A 552 15.95 5.17 8.47
N ILE A 553 15.51 4.40 9.49
CA ILE A 553 16.18 3.17 9.94
C ILE A 553 16.25 2.11 8.83
N THR A 554 15.26 2.10 7.93
CA THR A 554 15.21 1.15 6.80
C THR A 554 16.07 1.58 5.61
N GLY A 555 16.74 2.74 5.68
CA GLY A 555 17.62 3.24 4.63
C GLY A 555 16.88 3.85 3.44
N ASN A 556 15.59 4.17 3.57
CA ASN A 556 14.84 4.85 2.52
C ASN A 556 15.18 6.34 2.50
N THR A 557 15.23 6.92 1.30
CA THR A 557 15.49 8.36 1.12
C THR A 557 14.25 9.19 1.46
N LEU A 558 14.49 10.41 1.97
CA LEU A 558 13.47 11.42 2.18
C LEU A 558 13.28 12.21 0.88
N HIS A 559 12.08 12.17 0.33
CA HIS A 559 11.67 12.81 -0.92
C HIS A 559 10.39 13.63 -0.68
N ILE A 560 9.95 14.39 -1.69
CA ILE A 560 8.82 15.36 -1.56
C ILE A 560 7.52 14.75 -1.03
N MET A 561 7.26 13.48 -1.34
CA MET A 561 6.09 12.78 -0.85
C MET A 561 6.25 12.31 0.60
N SER A 562 7.42 11.82 1.01
CA SER A 562 7.64 11.35 2.38
C SER A 562 7.71 12.49 3.39
N SER A 563 8.09 13.70 3.00
CA SER A 563 7.95 14.89 3.86
C SER A 563 6.48 15.23 4.19
N MET A 564 5.50 14.71 3.44
CA MET A 564 4.08 14.87 3.75
C MET A 564 3.58 13.88 4.80
N ILE A 565 4.34 12.83 5.15
CA ILE A 565 3.94 11.79 6.12
C ILE A 565 3.42 12.38 7.44
N PRO A 566 4.13 13.34 8.09
CA PRO A 566 3.64 13.96 9.33
C PRO A 566 2.25 14.58 9.19
N ILE A 567 1.99 15.22 8.06
CA ILE A 567 0.75 15.93 7.77
C ILE A 567 -0.41 14.94 7.60
N PHE A 568 -0.16 13.77 7.02
CA PHE A 568 -1.17 12.73 6.84
C PHE A 568 -1.46 11.93 8.11
N VAL A 569 -0.41 11.43 8.75
CA VAL A 569 -0.55 10.52 9.90
C VAL A 569 -1.15 11.25 11.11
N MET A 570 -0.87 12.55 11.28
CA MET A 570 -1.30 13.30 12.46
C MET A 570 -2.84 13.46 12.56
N PRO A 571 -3.59 14.01 11.59
CA PRO A 571 -5.05 14.04 11.64
C PRO A 571 -5.67 12.65 11.79
N ILE A 572 -5.12 11.64 11.09
CA ILE A 572 -5.64 10.27 11.13
C ILE A 572 -5.51 9.69 12.55
N ALA A 573 -4.37 9.87 13.21
CA ALA A 573 -4.14 9.40 14.58
C ALA A 573 -5.07 10.07 15.60
N VAL A 574 -5.48 11.31 15.34
CA VAL A 574 -6.37 12.06 16.23
C VAL A 574 -7.82 11.55 16.16
N LEU A 575 -8.27 11.04 15.01
CA LEU A 575 -9.63 10.52 14.81
C LEU A 575 -10.00 9.41 15.80
N ASP A 576 -9.13 8.42 15.95
CA ASP A 576 -9.34 7.28 16.84
C ASP A 576 -9.45 7.72 18.30
N SER A 577 -8.56 8.64 18.69
CA SER A 577 -8.55 9.22 20.04
C SER A 577 -9.82 10.01 20.33
N ILE A 578 -10.36 10.74 19.34
CA ILE A 578 -11.62 11.48 19.45
C ILE A 578 -12.79 10.55 19.77
N HIS A 579 -12.92 9.44 19.02
CA HIS A 579 -14.01 8.49 19.21
C HIS A 579 -13.98 7.87 20.61
N ILE A 580 -12.82 7.35 21.03
CA ILE A 580 -12.65 6.71 22.34
C ILE A 580 -12.96 7.71 23.47
N LEU A 581 -12.39 8.92 23.40
CA LEU A 581 -12.56 9.90 24.46
C LEU A 581 -13.99 10.43 24.51
N SER A 582 -14.59 10.80 23.37
CA SER A 582 -15.96 11.32 23.33
C SER A 582 -16.95 10.33 23.94
N GLU A 583 -16.91 9.06 23.50
CA GLU A 583 -17.85 8.05 23.98
C GLU A 583 -17.61 7.71 25.46
N PHE A 584 -16.35 7.72 25.90
CA PHE A 584 -16.01 7.57 27.31
C PHE A 584 -16.65 8.66 28.18
N PHE A 585 -16.53 9.95 27.81
CA PHE A 585 -17.12 11.04 28.60
C PHE A 585 -18.65 11.06 28.56
N ASP A 586 -19.25 10.39 27.59
CA ASP A 586 -20.70 10.31 27.45
C ASP A 586 -21.32 9.23 28.33
N TYR A 587 -20.64 8.10 28.47
CA TYR A 587 -21.08 7.02 29.35
C TYR A 587 -20.59 7.17 30.80
N TYR A 588 -19.49 7.87 31.04
CA TYR A 588 -18.93 8.03 32.39
C TYR A 588 -19.91 8.64 33.41
N PRO A 589 -20.72 9.68 33.11
CA PRO A 589 -21.72 10.21 34.04
C PRO A 589 -22.77 9.17 34.47
N ARG A 590 -23.06 8.18 33.60
CA ARG A 590 -24.04 7.11 33.86
C ARG A 590 -23.43 5.97 34.68
N ILE A 591 -22.25 5.50 34.28
CA ILE A 591 -21.58 4.33 34.87
C ILE A 591 -20.81 4.70 36.15
N LYS A 592 -20.23 5.90 36.22
CA LYS A 592 -19.42 6.46 37.32
C LYS A 592 -18.16 5.65 37.71
N ASP A 593 -17.90 4.53 37.05
CA ASP A 593 -16.66 3.74 37.16
C ASP A 593 -15.85 3.84 35.86
N ARG A 594 -14.61 4.34 35.95
CA ARG A 594 -13.73 4.56 34.79
C ARG A 594 -13.39 3.27 34.07
N ARG A 595 -13.14 2.18 34.81
CA ARG A 595 -12.74 0.91 34.23
C ARG A 595 -13.91 0.26 33.51
N LEU A 596 -15.08 0.23 34.15
CA LEU A 596 -16.28 -0.31 33.51
C LEU A 596 -16.73 0.54 32.32
N THR A 597 -16.58 1.86 32.41
CA THR A 597 -16.87 2.76 31.27
C THR A 597 -15.93 2.49 30.10
N MET A 598 -14.62 2.41 30.33
CA MET A 598 -13.66 2.15 29.26
C MET A 598 -13.84 0.74 28.66
N ASP A 599 -14.16 -0.27 29.47
CA ASP A 599 -14.49 -1.62 28.98
C ASP A 599 -15.73 -1.59 28.08
N HIS A 600 -16.76 -0.82 28.43
CA HIS A 600 -17.94 -0.61 27.60
C HIS A 600 -17.59 0.10 26.28
N VAL A 601 -16.81 1.19 26.33
CA VAL A 601 -16.38 1.93 25.14
C VAL A 601 -15.58 1.05 24.19
N MET A 602 -14.60 0.30 24.70
CA MET A 602 -13.79 -0.59 23.86
C MET A 602 -14.60 -1.75 23.27
N ARG A 603 -15.65 -2.22 23.95
CA ARG A 603 -16.58 -3.22 23.39
C ARG A 603 -17.35 -2.69 22.19
N GLU A 604 -17.71 -1.41 22.18
CA GLU A 604 -18.48 -0.80 21.09
C GLU A 604 -17.60 -0.33 19.94
N LEU A 605 -16.43 0.26 20.24
CA LEU A 605 -15.62 0.97 19.25
C LEU A 605 -14.47 0.16 18.64
N PHE A 606 -13.95 -0.87 19.31
CA PHE A 606 -12.74 -1.57 18.85
C PHE A 606 -12.88 -2.11 17.42
N THR A 607 -13.98 -2.82 17.13
CA THR A 607 -14.18 -3.42 15.80
C THR A 607 -14.38 -2.35 14.72
N PRO A 608 -15.31 -1.37 14.85
CA PRO A 608 -15.41 -0.29 13.87
C PRO A 608 -14.07 0.40 13.60
N MET A 609 -13.34 0.79 14.65
CA MET A 609 -12.06 1.49 14.53
C MET A 609 -10.98 0.63 13.86
N MET A 610 -10.88 -0.66 14.20
CA MET A 610 -9.92 -1.56 13.54
C MET A 610 -10.14 -1.60 12.02
N TYR A 611 -11.40 -1.62 11.57
CA TYR A 611 -11.71 -1.64 10.16
C TYR A 611 -11.47 -0.29 9.49
N THR A 612 -11.72 0.84 10.15
CA THR A 612 -11.45 2.17 9.60
C THR A 612 -9.95 2.43 9.46
N SER A 613 -9.15 2.02 10.44
CA SER A 613 -7.68 2.07 10.35
C SER A 613 -7.16 1.11 9.28
N LEU A 614 -7.72 -0.10 9.16
CA LEU A 614 -7.31 -1.07 8.15
C LEU A 614 -7.69 -0.64 6.73
N THR A 615 -8.88 -0.06 6.50
CA THR A 615 -9.24 0.50 5.19
C THR A 615 -8.33 1.66 4.82
N THR A 616 -8.01 2.52 5.78
CA THR A 616 -7.09 3.64 5.55
C THR A 616 -5.71 3.12 5.20
N ALA A 617 -5.19 2.17 5.97
CA ALA A 617 -3.91 1.52 5.71
C ALA A 617 -3.87 0.80 4.34
N LEU A 618 -4.94 0.10 3.94
CA LEU A 618 -5.04 -0.54 2.62
C LEU A 618 -5.11 0.48 1.49
N GLY A 619 -5.81 1.61 1.68
CA GLY A 619 -5.83 2.71 0.72
C GLY A 619 -4.41 3.23 0.45
N PHE A 620 -3.65 3.53 1.49
CA PHE A 620 -2.25 3.94 1.34
C PHE A 620 -1.33 2.82 0.82
N ALA A 621 -1.52 1.57 1.25
CA ALA A 621 -0.72 0.44 0.80
C ALA A 621 -0.91 0.16 -0.70
N SER A 622 -2.05 0.51 -1.28
CA SER A 622 -2.29 0.36 -2.73
C SER A 622 -1.35 1.24 -3.58
N LEU A 623 -0.77 2.31 -3.02
CA LEU A 623 0.25 3.12 -3.70
C LEU A 623 1.57 2.36 -3.90
N ALA A 624 1.81 1.27 -3.16
CA ALA A 624 2.97 0.41 -3.36
C ALA A 624 2.97 -0.32 -4.73
N LEU A 625 1.82 -0.36 -5.41
CA LEU A 625 1.69 -0.96 -6.74
C LEU A 625 2.11 -0.01 -7.88
N VAL A 626 2.29 1.27 -7.58
CA VAL A 626 2.69 2.26 -8.56
C VAL A 626 4.17 2.06 -8.86
N PRO A 627 4.62 1.97 -10.12
CA PRO A 627 6.02 1.77 -10.49
C PRO A 627 6.85 3.06 -10.35
N ILE A 628 6.70 3.76 -9.22
CA ILE A 628 7.39 5.02 -8.87
C ILE A 628 7.89 4.87 -7.43
N PRO A 629 9.20 4.64 -7.21
CA PRO A 629 9.72 4.28 -5.90
C PRO A 629 9.37 5.28 -4.79
N PRO A 630 9.47 6.62 -4.99
CA PRO A 630 9.04 7.59 -3.98
C PRO A 630 7.57 7.45 -3.55
N VAL A 631 6.68 7.12 -4.48
CA VAL A 631 5.24 6.93 -4.19
C VAL A 631 5.01 5.64 -3.39
N GLN A 632 5.74 4.57 -3.71
CA GLN A 632 5.67 3.29 -3.01
C GLN A 632 6.11 3.43 -1.55
N VAL A 633 7.28 4.05 -1.33
CA VAL A 633 7.84 4.32 -0.01
C VAL A 633 6.84 5.16 0.81
N PHE A 634 6.35 6.26 0.24
CA PHE A 634 5.32 7.09 0.88
C PHE A 634 4.09 6.27 1.29
N GLY A 635 3.52 5.49 0.37
CA GLY A 635 2.33 4.67 0.64
C GLY A 635 2.53 3.64 1.75
N ILE A 636 3.66 2.94 1.74
CA ILE A 636 3.98 1.91 2.75
C ILE A 636 4.17 2.54 4.12
N PHE A 637 4.93 3.62 4.23
CA PHE A 637 5.19 4.25 5.54
C PHE A 637 3.97 4.93 6.11
N VAL A 638 3.13 5.60 5.30
CA VAL A 638 1.86 6.13 5.82
C VAL A 638 0.94 4.99 6.26
N SER A 639 0.84 3.90 5.49
CA SER A 639 0.07 2.71 5.87
C SER A 639 0.51 2.15 7.23
N LEU A 640 1.82 2.01 7.43
CA LEU A 640 2.41 1.59 8.70
C LEU A 640 2.13 2.59 9.83
N GLY A 641 2.21 3.88 9.54
CA GLY A 641 1.90 4.96 10.48
C GLY A 641 0.43 4.95 10.93
N VAL A 642 -0.50 4.62 10.04
CA VAL A 642 -1.93 4.45 10.35
C VAL A 642 -2.16 3.23 11.26
N VAL A 643 -1.54 2.09 10.94
CA VAL A 643 -1.62 0.88 11.79
C VAL A 643 -1.01 1.15 13.17
N LEU A 644 0.13 1.85 13.21
CA LEU A 644 0.77 2.25 14.45
C LEU A 644 -0.11 3.21 15.25
N ALA A 645 -0.72 4.21 14.60
CA ALA A 645 -1.65 5.13 15.23
C ALA A 645 -2.86 4.43 15.86
N PHE A 646 -3.41 3.43 15.19
CA PHE A 646 -4.47 2.59 15.77
C PHE A 646 -3.98 1.86 17.02
N LEU A 647 -2.84 1.16 16.93
CA LEU A 647 -2.26 0.40 18.04
C LEU A 647 -1.94 1.30 19.24
N LEU A 648 -1.39 2.50 18.99
CA LEU A 648 -1.12 3.49 20.01
C LEU A 648 -2.42 4.04 20.61
N SER A 649 -3.45 4.31 19.81
CA SER A 649 -4.74 4.79 20.31
C SER A 649 -5.42 3.79 21.25
N ILE A 650 -5.50 2.51 20.87
CA ILE A 650 -6.16 1.47 21.69
C ILE A 650 -5.36 1.06 22.93
N SER A 651 -4.08 1.43 23.02
CA SER A 651 -3.21 1.10 24.16
C SER A 651 -2.96 2.31 25.06
N PHE A 652 -2.52 3.43 24.50
CA PHE A 652 -2.18 4.64 25.23
C PHE A 652 -3.40 5.34 25.81
N ILE A 653 -4.49 5.49 25.05
CA ILE A 653 -5.66 6.25 25.54
C ILE A 653 -6.30 5.57 26.76
N PRO A 654 -6.59 4.25 26.77
CA PRO A 654 -7.06 3.56 27.97
C PRO A 654 -6.08 3.65 29.15
N ALA A 655 -4.77 3.52 28.89
CA ALA A 655 -3.75 3.65 29.94
C ALA A 655 -3.70 5.07 30.53
N TYR A 656 -3.77 6.09 29.68
CA TYR A 656 -3.78 7.50 30.06
C TYR A 656 -4.98 7.83 30.94
N VAL A 657 -6.19 7.43 30.55
CA VAL A 657 -7.42 7.64 31.34
C VAL A 657 -7.32 7.05 32.75
N MET A 658 -6.67 5.89 32.91
CA MET A 658 -6.48 5.27 34.22
C MET A 658 -5.48 6.03 35.12
N LEU A 659 -4.57 6.81 34.54
CA LEU A 659 -3.56 7.59 35.27
C LEU A 659 -4.05 8.96 35.74
N ILE A 660 -5.16 9.47 35.21
CA ILE A 660 -5.70 10.77 35.61
C ILE A 660 -6.17 10.70 37.09
N PRO A 661 -5.82 11.68 37.94
CA PRO A 661 -6.29 11.73 39.34
C PRO A 661 -7.83 11.80 39.43
N LYS A 662 -8.43 11.05 40.37
CA LYS A 662 -9.91 10.96 40.53
C LYS A 662 -10.58 12.31 40.75
N GLU A 663 -9.93 13.22 41.47
CA GLU A 663 -10.43 14.56 41.81
C GLU A 663 -10.58 15.47 40.58
N LYS A 664 -9.56 15.50 39.71
CA LYS A 664 -9.62 16.22 38.42
C LYS A 664 -10.60 15.54 37.46
N PHE A 665 -10.78 14.23 37.57
CA PHE A 665 -11.65 13.45 36.69
C PHE A 665 -13.15 13.76 36.90
N ALA A 666 -13.58 13.95 38.14
CA ALA A 666 -14.97 14.26 38.47
C ALA A 666 -15.39 15.66 37.96
N SER A 667 -14.49 16.65 38.03
CA SER A 667 -14.74 17.99 37.45
C SER A 667 -14.71 17.97 35.92
N LEU A 668 -13.85 17.14 35.32
CA LEU A 668 -13.80 16.86 33.87
C LEU A 668 -15.14 16.31 33.33
N ALA A 669 -15.74 15.35 34.04
CA ALA A 669 -17.02 14.74 33.67
C ALA A 669 -18.21 15.72 33.77
N VAL A 670 -18.21 16.58 34.78
CA VAL A 670 -19.27 17.59 35.00
C VAL A 670 -19.16 18.73 33.98
N ALA A 671 -17.95 19.22 33.68
CA ALA A 671 -17.73 20.24 32.65
C ALA A 671 -18.08 19.75 31.23
N GLY A 672 -17.81 18.46 30.92
CA GLY A 672 -18.23 17.83 29.67
C GLY A 672 -19.75 17.72 29.52
N ALA A 673 -20.46 17.41 30.62
CA ALA A 673 -21.92 17.36 30.66
C ALA A 673 -22.58 18.76 30.55
N GLN A 674 -21.98 19.81 31.12
CA GLN A 674 -22.49 21.19 31.04
C GLN A 674 -22.20 21.87 29.69
N SER A 675 -21.03 21.65 29.08
CA SER A 675 -20.71 22.13 27.71
C SER A 675 -21.70 21.58 26.66
N LYS A 676 -22.28 20.40 26.93
CA LYS A 676 -23.35 19.76 26.16
C LYS A 676 -24.74 20.35 26.34
N ASN A 677 -24.97 21.33 27.23
CA ASN A 677 -26.24 22.05 27.29
C ASN A 677 -26.16 23.44 26.64
N ASP A 678 -25.04 24.16 26.76
CA ASP A 678 -24.95 25.56 26.31
C ASP A 678 -24.68 25.74 24.80
N SER A 679 -24.16 24.71 24.11
CA SER A 679 -23.88 24.73 22.66
C SER A 679 -24.95 24.05 21.80
N VAL A 680 -26.09 23.66 22.40
CA VAL A 680 -26.92 22.54 21.94
C VAL A 680 -28.27 22.88 21.33
N ASP A 681 -28.71 24.14 21.34
CA ASP A 681 -29.99 24.48 20.70
C ASP A 681 -29.87 24.68 19.17
N GLY A 682 -28.78 25.30 18.68
CA GLY A 682 -28.61 25.60 17.25
C GLY A 682 -28.25 24.38 16.38
N THR A 683 -27.25 23.59 16.79
CA THR A 683 -26.79 22.41 16.03
C THR A 683 -27.81 21.28 16.02
N ARG A 684 -28.53 21.08 17.13
CA ARG A 684 -29.61 20.07 17.22
C ARG A 684 -30.79 20.42 16.31
N GLY A 685 -31.16 21.70 16.23
CA GLY A 685 -32.18 22.20 15.29
C GLY A 685 -31.78 22.01 13.83
N TRP A 686 -30.52 22.29 13.47
CA TRP A 686 -30.00 22.04 12.13
C TRP A 686 -29.99 20.55 11.76
N LEU A 687 -29.49 19.69 12.66
CA LEU A 687 -29.48 18.24 12.47
C LEU A 687 -30.89 17.65 12.30
N GLN A 688 -31.89 18.18 13.01
CA GLN A 688 -33.28 17.78 12.81
C GLN A 688 -33.82 18.22 11.45
N ARG A 689 -33.47 19.42 10.97
CA ARG A 689 -33.87 19.90 9.63
C ARG A 689 -33.21 19.05 8.53
N THR A 690 -31.92 18.74 8.65
CA THR A 690 -31.22 17.89 7.67
C THR A 690 -31.80 16.48 7.67
N ARG A 691 -32.09 15.89 8.83
CA ARG A 691 -32.82 14.61 8.93
C ARG A 691 -34.15 14.66 8.16
N LEU A 692 -34.98 15.67 8.44
CA LEU A 692 -36.30 15.80 7.82
C LEU A 692 -36.19 15.98 6.30
N PHE A 693 -35.21 16.76 5.84
CA PHE A 693 -34.93 16.95 4.42
C PHE A 693 -34.52 15.63 3.75
N THR A 694 -33.51 14.94 4.29
CA THR A 694 -33.01 13.66 3.76
C THR A 694 -34.11 12.60 3.69
N LEU A 695 -34.96 12.50 4.72
CA LEU A 695 -36.02 11.49 4.78
C LEU A 695 -37.26 11.84 3.94
N ARG A 696 -37.73 13.10 3.94
CA ARG A 696 -38.94 13.50 3.19
C ARG A 696 -38.68 13.70 1.71
N ARG A 697 -37.48 14.14 1.34
CA ARG A 697 -37.09 14.46 -0.04
C ARG A 697 -36.02 13.51 -0.58
N SER A 698 -35.99 12.26 -0.10
CA SER A 698 -34.98 11.25 -0.48
C SER A 698 -34.81 11.07 -1.99
N ARG A 699 -35.92 11.04 -2.76
CA ARG A 699 -35.88 10.96 -4.23
C ARG A 699 -35.23 12.19 -4.88
N VAL A 700 -35.42 13.38 -4.31
CA VAL A 700 -34.79 14.62 -4.80
C VAL A 700 -33.29 14.59 -4.51
N VAL A 701 -32.88 14.16 -3.32
CA VAL A 701 -31.46 14.00 -2.97
C VAL A 701 -30.76 13.06 -3.95
N ILE A 702 -31.34 11.89 -4.20
CA ILE A 702 -30.80 10.91 -5.18
C ILE A 702 -30.76 11.52 -6.59
N GLY A 703 -31.82 12.20 -7.03
CA GLY A 703 -31.87 12.85 -8.34
C GLY A 703 -30.82 13.95 -8.53
N VAL A 704 -30.59 14.79 -7.52
CA VAL A 704 -29.54 15.82 -7.52
C VAL A 704 -28.16 15.19 -7.54
N THR A 705 -27.91 14.16 -6.71
CA THR A 705 -26.64 13.44 -6.74
C THR A 705 -26.39 12.79 -8.10
N LEU A 706 -27.40 12.20 -8.73
CA LEU A 706 -27.27 11.62 -10.07
C LEU A 706 -26.95 12.69 -11.13
N ALA A 707 -27.64 13.84 -11.10
CA ALA A 707 -27.36 14.95 -12.00
C ALA A 707 -25.93 15.49 -11.82
N MET A 708 -25.48 15.63 -10.56
CA MET A 708 -24.11 16.00 -10.23
C MET A 708 -23.11 14.98 -10.77
N VAL A 709 -23.36 13.67 -10.59
CA VAL A 709 -22.50 12.60 -11.13
C VAL A 709 -22.41 12.68 -12.66
N LEU A 710 -23.52 12.91 -13.37
CA LEU A 710 -23.52 13.05 -14.83
C LEU A 710 -22.72 14.28 -15.30
N LEU A 711 -22.87 15.41 -14.62
CA LEU A 711 -22.05 16.61 -14.88
C LEU A 711 -20.56 16.34 -14.63
N CYS A 712 -20.24 15.65 -13.54
CA CYS A 712 -18.87 15.30 -13.22
C CYS A 712 -18.27 14.30 -14.20
N LEU A 713 -19.03 13.32 -14.70
CA LEU A 713 -18.59 12.42 -15.77
C LEU A 713 -18.24 13.17 -17.06
N PHE A 714 -18.98 14.22 -17.40
CA PHE A 714 -18.62 15.12 -18.50
C PHE A 714 -17.31 15.88 -18.21
N GLY A 715 -17.10 16.31 -16.97
CA GLY A 715 -15.84 16.90 -16.52
C GLY A 715 -14.64 15.97 -16.63
N VAL A 716 -14.79 14.70 -16.23
CA VAL A 716 -13.72 13.68 -16.29
C VAL A 716 -13.17 13.50 -17.70
N GLN A 717 -14.04 13.59 -18.73
CA GLN A 717 -13.62 13.49 -20.13
C GLN A 717 -12.74 14.65 -20.62
N ARG A 718 -12.65 15.74 -19.85
CA ARG A 718 -11.82 16.92 -20.16
C ARG A 718 -10.51 16.98 -19.39
N ILE A 719 -10.19 15.94 -18.61
CA ILE A 719 -8.92 15.88 -17.88
C ILE A 719 -7.75 15.80 -18.87
N VAL A 720 -6.80 16.72 -18.72
CA VAL A 720 -5.53 16.73 -19.45
C VAL A 720 -4.44 16.26 -18.48
N VAL A 721 -3.76 15.17 -18.83
CA VAL A 721 -2.58 14.70 -18.08
C VAL A 721 -1.39 15.52 -18.51
N ASN A 722 -0.82 16.27 -17.57
CA ASN A 722 0.38 17.04 -17.81
C ASN A 722 1.07 17.32 -16.46
N ASP A 723 2.37 17.05 -16.39
CA ASP A 723 3.20 17.36 -15.24
C ASP A 723 4.44 18.15 -15.67
N ASN A 724 4.70 19.24 -14.96
CA ASN A 724 5.84 20.12 -15.21
C ASN A 724 6.42 20.52 -13.85
N PRO A 725 7.64 20.05 -13.51
CA PRO A 725 8.27 20.35 -12.22
C PRO A 725 8.38 21.84 -11.94
N VAL A 726 8.64 22.68 -12.94
CA VAL A 726 8.76 24.13 -12.72
C VAL A 726 7.43 24.75 -12.29
N ARG A 727 6.28 24.17 -12.69
CA ARG A 727 4.94 24.58 -12.23
C ARG A 727 4.60 24.12 -10.81
N TRP A 728 5.48 23.39 -10.14
CA TRP A 728 5.31 23.08 -8.72
C TRP A 728 5.71 24.23 -7.80
N PHE A 729 6.43 25.22 -8.32
CA PHE A 729 6.63 26.48 -7.64
C PHE A 729 5.44 27.42 -7.89
N ALA A 730 5.07 28.21 -6.89
CA ALA A 730 4.07 29.26 -7.06
C ALA A 730 4.50 30.29 -8.12
N ASP A 731 3.53 30.97 -8.73
CA ASP A 731 3.74 31.95 -9.82
C ASP A 731 4.73 33.06 -9.44
N GLU A 732 4.77 33.45 -8.16
CA GLU A 732 5.66 34.50 -7.64
C GLU A 732 7.08 34.01 -7.31
N HIS A 733 7.36 32.70 -7.44
CA HIS A 733 8.64 32.13 -7.05
C HIS A 733 9.76 32.53 -8.04
N PRO A 734 10.98 32.88 -7.58
CA PRO A 734 12.05 33.35 -8.46
C PRO A 734 12.40 32.41 -9.62
N ILE A 735 12.36 31.10 -9.39
CA ILE A 735 12.63 30.09 -10.43
C ILE A 735 11.53 30.06 -11.50
N ARG A 736 10.27 30.24 -11.08
CA ARG A 736 9.11 30.27 -11.99
C ARG A 736 9.18 31.50 -12.89
N VAL A 737 9.47 32.66 -12.31
CA VAL A 737 9.66 33.92 -13.03
C VAL A 737 10.88 33.84 -13.97
N ALA A 738 12.00 33.28 -13.50
CA ALA A 738 13.20 33.11 -14.31
C ALA A 738 12.94 32.21 -15.53
N ASP A 739 12.22 31.11 -15.36
CA ASP A 739 11.85 30.23 -16.47
C ASP A 739 10.95 30.94 -17.50
N GLU A 740 9.93 31.69 -17.04
CA GLU A 740 9.02 32.41 -17.94
C GLU A 740 9.75 33.51 -18.72
N VAL A 741 10.52 34.37 -18.05
CA VAL A 741 11.26 35.48 -18.70
C VAL A 741 12.30 34.94 -19.69
N LEU A 742 13.00 33.87 -19.36
CA LEU A 742 14.03 33.33 -20.26
C LEU A 742 13.41 32.63 -21.49
N ASN A 743 12.28 31.94 -21.35
CA ASN A 743 11.58 31.39 -22.51
C ASN A 743 10.92 32.47 -23.41
N GLU A 744 10.70 33.69 -22.91
CA GLU A 744 10.26 34.83 -23.74
C GLU A 744 11.38 35.38 -24.64
N HIS A 745 12.63 35.32 -24.19
CA HIS A 745 13.78 35.89 -24.90
C HIS A 745 14.60 34.86 -25.70
N PHE A 746 14.63 33.61 -25.26
CA PHE A 746 15.45 32.56 -25.85
C PHE A 746 14.58 31.46 -26.47
N ALA A 747 15.17 30.68 -27.38
CA ALA A 747 14.54 29.60 -28.10
C ALA A 747 14.30 28.32 -27.26
N GLY A 748 14.23 28.47 -25.94
CA GLY A 748 13.87 27.41 -25.00
C GLY A 748 14.88 27.22 -23.86
N THR A 749 14.38 26.98 -22.64
CA THR A 749 15.19 26.59 -21.47
C THR A 749 15.14 25.09 -21.19
N TYR A 750 14.17 24.38 -21.78
CA TYR A 750 13.96 22.94 -21.56
C TYR A 750 14.75 22.12 -22.58
N MET A 751 15.62 21.25 -22.08
CA MET A 751 16.55 20.50 -22.92
C MET A 751 16.09 19.04 -23.09
N ALA A 752 16.08 18.58 -24.33
CA ALA A 752 15.99 17.18 -24.70
C ALA A 752 17.09 16.85 -25.72
N TYR A 753 17.42 15.58 -25.84
CA TYR A 753 18.42 15.12 -26.79
C TYR A 753 17.89 13.93 -27.57
N LEU A 754 18.14 13.91 -28.86
CA LEU A 754 17.84 12.79 -29.74
C LEU A 754 19.15 12.16 -30.18
N ALA A 755 19.45 10.97 -29.66
CA ALA A 755 20.54 10.16 -30.15
C ALA A 755 20.12 9.44 -31.44
N LEU A 756 20.99 9.45 -32.44
CA LEU A 756 20.88 8.65 -33.65
C LEU A 756 22.06 7.68 -33.66
N GLU A 757 21.77 6.39 -33.65
CA GLU A 757 22.77 5.32 -33.69
C GLU A 757 22.62 4.51 -34.97
N ALA A 758 23.71 4.28 -35.68
CA ALA A 758 23.70 3.43 -36.87
C ALA A 758 23.54 1.96 -36.48
N THR A 759 22.41 1.36 -36.84
CA THR A 759 22.08 -0.06 -36.59
C THR A 759 22.43 -0.89 -37.82
N ASP A 760 23.72 -1.09 -38.09
CA ASP A 760 24.13 -1.96 -39.19
C ASP A 760 24.10 -3.44 -38.77
N THR A 761 23.32 -4.25 -39.47
CA THR A 761 23.44 -5.72 -39.48
C THR A 761 24.65 -6.21 -40.27
N GLU A 762 25.29 -5.35 -41.08
CA GLU A 762 26.44 -5.69 -41.93
C GLU A 762 27.81 -5.57 -41.23
N ASN A 763 27.80 -5.37 -39.91
CA ASN A 763 28.99 -5.24 -39.06
C ASN A 763 29.55 -6.58 -38.55
N GLU A 764 29.08 -7.72 -39.05
CA GLU A 764 29.73 -8.98 -38.70
C GLU A 764 31.17 -8.97 -39.25
N PRO A 765 32.19 -9.33 -38.43
CA PRO A 765 33.58 -9.35 -38.86
C PRO A 765 33.78 -10.15 -40.15
N GLN A 766 32.99 -11.20 -40.36
CA GLN A 766 33.05 -12.02 -41.56
C GLN A 766 32.61 -11.27 -42.82
N ALA A 767 31.54 -10.46 -42.75
CA ALA A 767 31.09 -9.66 -43.88
C ALA A 767 32.14 -8.60 -44.29
N ILE A 768 32.89 -8.07 -43.32
CA ILE A 768 34.01 -7.14 -43.56
C ILE A 768 35.16 -7.86 -44.25
N VAL A 769 35.53 -9.05 -43.76
CA VAL A 769 36.57 -9.87 -44.40
C VAL A 769 36.20 -10.19 -45.84
N ASP A 770 34.93 -10.56 -46.09
CA ASP A 770 34.47 -10.91 -47.44
C ASP A 770 34.57 -9.69 -48.39
N ARG A 771 34.15 -8.49 -47.96
CA ARG A 771 34.31 -7.25 -48.75
C ARG A 771 35.77 -6.84 -48.98
N LEU A 772 36.60 -6.97 -47.94
CA LEU A 772 38.03 -6.69 -48.05
C LEU A 772 38.69 -7.67 -49.00
N HIS A 773 38.31 -8.94 -48.99
CA HIS A 773 38.83 -9.94 -49.91
C HIS A 773 38.57 -9.53 -51.36
N ASP A 774 37.34 -9.15 -51.69
CA ASP A 774 36.97 -8.69 -53.04
C ASP A 774 37.79 -7.45 -53.47
N LYS A 775 37.96 -6.45 -52.59
CA LYS A 775 38.74 -5.24 -52.88
C LYS A 775 40.24 -5.50 -53.00
N LEU A 776 40.80 -6.38 -52.17
CA LEU A 776 42.21 -6.74 -52.21
C LEU A 776 42.57 -7.60 -53.42
N ASP A 777 41.61 -8.38 -53.93
CA ASP A 777 41.74 -9.09 -55.20
C ASP A 777 41.86 -8.12 -56.39
N GLU A 778 41.16 -6.97 -56.36
CA GLU A 778 41.31 -5.90 -57.36
C GLU A 778 42.68 -5.22 -57.28
N VAL A 779 43.14 -4.86 -56.08
CA VAL A 779 44.47 -4.25 -55.83
C VAL A 779 45.60 -5.18 -56.26
N SER A 780 45.40 -6.49 -56.20
CA SER A 780 46.43 -7.47 -56.58
C SER A 780 46.70 -7.55 -58.10
N ASP A 781 45.90 -6.88 -58.95
CA ASP A 781 46.01 -6.79 -60.43
C ASP A 781 46.35 -8.13 -61.14
N GLY A 782 45.83 -9.25 -60.63
CA GLY A 782 46.09 -10.59 -61.16
C GLY A 782 47.50 -11.15 -60.92
N SER A 783 48.35 -10.45 -60.16
CA SER A 783 49.67 -10.96 -59.73
C SER A 783 49.50 -12.10 -58.71
N PRO A 784 50.01 -13.32 -58.98
CA PRO A 784 49.92 -14.44 -58.04
C PRO A 784 50.64 -14.17 -56.71
N GLN A 785 51.67 -13.31 -56.73
CA GLN A 785 52.46 -12.95 -55.56
C GLN A 785 51.67 -12.04 -54.62
N TYR A 786 51.06 -10.97 -55.13
CA TYR A 786 50.27 -10.04 -54.32
C TYR A 786 48.98 -10.67 -53.79
N ARG A 787 48.32 -11.53 -54.58
CA ARG A 787 47.15 -12.28 -54.12
C ARG A 787 47.47 -13.17 -52.90
N SER A 788 48.63 -13.83 -52.92
CA SER A 788 49.07 -14.64 -51.78
C SER A 788 49.41 -13.79 -50.55
N LEU A 789 49.93 -12.58 -50.73
CA LEU A 789 50.19 -11.64 -49.65
C LEU A 789 48.89 -11.13 -49.03
N ALA A 790 47.88 -10.79 -49.84
CA ALA A 790 46.56 -10.37 -49.39
C ALA A 790 45.80 -11.47 -48.61
N GLU A 791 45.82 -12.71 -49.09
CA GLU A 791 45.20 -13.85 -48.39
C GLU A 791 45.89 -14.14 -47.03
N ASN A 792 47.23 -14.05 -47.00
CA ASN A 792 47.99 -14.21 -45.76
C ASN A 792 47.73 -13.05 -44.78
N PHE A 793 47.55 -11.83 -45.29
CA PHE A 793 47.24 -10.65 -44.49
C PHE A 793 45.91 -10.79 -43.75
N LEU A 794 44.83 -11.16 -44.45
CA LEU A 794 43.51 -11.37 -43.83
C LEU A 794 43.52 -12.52 -42.82
N SER A 795 44.26 -13.61 -43.11
CA SER A 795 44.36 -14.74 -42.18
C SER A 795 45.17 -14.40 -40.92
N GLN A 796 46.28 -13.66 -41.05
CA GLN A 796 47.07 -13.19 -39.91
C GLN A 796 46.30 -12.24 -38.99
N ALA A 797 45.49 -11.34 -39.56
CA ALA A 797 44.63 -10.46 -38.76
C ALA A 797 43.62 -11.25 -37.93
N ARG A 798 43.06 -12.33 -38.49
CA ARG A 798 42.12 -13.21 -37.80
C ARG A 798 42.78 -14.03 -36.70
N GLU A 799 44.02 -14.49 -36.91
CA GLU A 799 44.80 -15.24 -35.92
C GLU A 799 45.25 -14.39 -34.73
N ARG A 800 45.51 -13.09 -34.93
CA ARG A 800 45.89 -12.15 -33.86
C ARG A 800 44.76 -11.87 -32.85
N LEU A 801 43.50 -12.23 -33.16
CA LEU A 801 42.33 -11.86 -32.37
C LEU A 801 41.71 -13.07 -31.63
N PRO A 802 41.66 -13.06 -30.28
CA PRO A 802 41.04 -14.15 -29.52
C PRO A 802 39.50 -14.09 -29.51
N GLY A 803 38.84 -15.22 -29.73
CA GLY A 803 37.38 -15.37 -29.52
C GLY A 803 36.52 -14.88 -30.68
N SER A 804 35.50 -14.07 -30.39
CA SER A 804 34.61 -13.42 -31.38
C SER A 804 34.93 -11.92 -31.41
N PRO A 805 35.96 -11.50 -32.17
CA PRO A 805 36.39 -10.10 -32.20
C PRO A 805 35.30 -9.19 -32.74
N SER A 806 35.30 -7.92 -32.30
CA SER A 806 34.46 -6.91 -32.93
C SER A 806 35.01 -6.53 -34.31
N ALA A 807 34.18 -5.91 -35.13
CA ALA A 807 34.58 -5.35 -36.41
C ALA A 807 35.71 -4.31 -36.28
N ASP A 808 35.72 -3.55 -35.17
CA ASP A 808 36.74 -2.54 -34.90
C ASP A 808 38.08 -3.17 -34.51
N ASP A 809 38.06 -4.23 -33.70
CA ASP A 809 39.26 -4.99 -33.36
C ASP A 809 39.91 -5.58 -34.62
N LEU A 810 39.08 -6.08 -35.56
CA LEU A 810 39.53 -6.60 -36.84
C LEU A 810 40.19 -5.54 -37.72
N LEU A 811 39.52 -4.41 -37.95
CA LEU A 811 40.08 -3.33 -38.77
C LEU A 811 41.35 -2.73 -38.16
N GLN A 812 41.40 -2.58 -36.84
CA GLN A 812 42.60 -2.10 -36.15
C GLN A 812 43.77 -3.08 -36.30
N ALA A 813 43.51 -4.38 -36.17
CA ALA A 813 44.53 -5.41 -36.39
C ALA A 813 45.05 -5.43 -37.83
N LEU A 814 44.15 -5.26 -38.82
CA LEU A 814 44.50 -5.14 -40.23
C LEU A 814 45.36 -3.90 -40.49
N GLN A 815 45.00 -2.76 -39.89
CA GLN A 815 45.75 -1.53 -40.07
C GLN A 815 47.15 -1.62 -39.46
N THR A 816 47.28 -2.16 -38.24
CA THR A 816 48.60 -2.41 -37.62
C THR A 816 49.45 -3.36 -38.45
N LEU A 817 48.84 -4.38 -39.07
CA LEU A 817 49.56 -5.29 -39.97
C LEU A 817 50.02 -4.62 -41.27
N ALA A 818 49.23 -3.70 -41.82
CA ALA A 818 49.59 -2.94 -43.00
C ALA A 818 50.75 -1.96 -42.67
N ASP A 819 50.66 -1.26 -41.55
CA ASP A 819 51.72 -0.37 -41.04
C ASP A 819 53.03 -1.14 -40.82
N ASP A 820 52.99 -2.28 -40.12
CA ASP A 820 54.16 -3.15 -39.90
C ASP A 820 54.80 -3.58 -41.23
N ALA A 821 53.96 -3.89 -42.23
CA ALA A 821 54.41 -4.35 -43.54
C ALA A 821 55.04 -3.22 -44.39
N ILE A 822 54.60 -1.97 -44.22
CA ILE A 822 55.21 -0.79 -44.84
C ILE A 822 56.53 -0.46 -44.17
N ASP A 823 56.58 -0.46 -42.83
CA ASP A 823 57.74 -0.06 -42.06
C ASP A 823 58.91 -1.06 -42.13
N THR A 824 58.60 -2.36 -42.21
CA THR A 824 59.61 -3.44 -42.12
C THR A 824 59.72 -4.31 -43.37
N GLY A 825 58.85 -4.10 -44.36
CA GLY A 825 58.77 -4.93 -45.55
C GLY A 825 59.86 -4.67 -46.60
N PRO A 826 59.96 -5.54 -47.62
CA PRO A 826 60.83 -5.31 -48.77
C PRO A 826 60.38 -4.07 -49.56
N GLU A 827 61.33 -3.22 -49.99
CA GLU A 827 61.04 -1.98 -50.77
C GLU A 827 60.16 -2.24 -52.00
N GLU A 828 60.29 -3.41 -52.63
CA GLU A 828 59.52 -3.80 -53.83
C GLU A 828 58.01 -4.02 -53.58
N HIS A 829 57.58 -4.11 -52.32
CA HIS A 829 56.18 -4.33 -51.95
C HIS A 829 55.52 -3.14 -51.25
N ILE A 830 56.26 -2.05 -51.00
CA ILE A 830 55.75 -0.89 -50.24
C ILE A 830 54.52 -0.28 -50.95
N GLU A 831 54.59 -0.08 -52.26
CA GLU A 831 53.50 0.50 -53.06
C GLU A 831 52.20 -0.34 -52.96
N PHE A 832 52.33 -1.68 -52.97
CA PHE A 832 51.19 -2.57 -52.73
C PHE A 832 50.61 -2.41 -51.32
N TRP A 833 51.46 -2.36 -50.29
CA TRP A 833 50.98 -2.20 -48.91
C TRP A 833 50.37 -0.83 -48.63
N GLU A 834 50.82 0.24 -49.29
CA GLU A 834 50.17 1.55 -49.28
C GLU A 834 48.76 1.48 -49.89
N GLU A 835 48.56 0.76 -51.00
CA GLU A 835 47.23 0.54 -51.58
C GLU A 835 46.33 -0.33 -50.67
N VAL A 836 46.89 -1.37 -50.04
CA VAL A 836 46.17 -2.19 -49.04
C VAL A 836 45.74 -1.34 -47.85
N GLN A 837 46.62 -0.47 -47.34
CA GLN A 837 46.30 0.46 -46.26
C GLN A 837 45.13 1.37 -46.65
N LEU A 838 45.14 1.94 -47.87
CA LEU A 838 44.04 2.78 -48.38
C LEU A 838 42.71 2.01 -48.44
N VAL A 839 42.72 0.73 -48.81
CA VAL A 839 41.51 -0.12 -48.82
C VAL A 839 40.97 -0.34 -47.40
N VAL A 840 41.85 -0.63 -46.43
CA VAL A 840 41.47 -0.83 -45.03
C VAL A 840 40.93 0.48 -44.43
N GLU A 841 41.59 1.60 -44.69
CA GLU A 841 41.15 2.93 -44.27
C GLU A 841 39.80 3.33 -44.89
N ALA A 842 39.58 2.99 -46.17
CA ALA A 842 38.31 3.25 -46.84
C ALA A 842 37.16 2.46 -46.19
N GLU A 843 37.36 1.19 -45.82
CA GLU A 843 36.37 0.40 -45.06
C GLU A 843 36.10 1.01 -43.68
N GLN A 844 37.15 1.47 -42.99
CA GLN A 844 37.00 2.13 -41.69
C GLN A 844 36.21 3.44 -41.83
N GLN A 845 36.48 4.22 -42.88
CA GLN A 845 35.78 5.48 -43.14
C GLN A 845 34.31 5.25 -43.54
N GLN A 846 33.98 4.16 -44.25
CA GLN A 846 32.59 3.81 -44.58
C GLN A 846 31.73 3.55 -43.34
N ARG A 847 32.33 3.10 -42.22
CA ARG A 847 31.62 2.86 -40.95
C ARG A 847 31.38 4.13 -40.14
N GLN A 848 32.01 5.25 -40.51
CA GLN A 848 31.88 6.56 -39.87
C GLN A 848 30.68 7.31 -40.47
N HIS A 849 29.48 6.76 -40.27
CA HIS A 849 28.25 7.23 -40.92
C HIS A 849 27.94 8.71 -40.73
N PHE A 850 28.31 9.30 -39.59
CA PHE A 850 28.12 10.73 -39.33
C PHE A 850 29.17 11.64 -39.99
N LYS A 851 30.03 11.10 -40.86
CA LYS A 851 30.81 11.85 -41.86
C LYS A 851 30.11 11.89 -43.24
N ASN A 852 29.09 11.08 -43.47
CA ASN A 852 28.39 11.04 -44.75
C ASN A 852 27.52 12.32 -44.92
N PRO A 853 27.72 13.11 -46.00
CA PRO A 853 26.91 14.29 -46.29
C PRO A 853 25.39 14.02 -46.35
N GLU A 854 24.97 12.86 -46.87
CA GLU A 854 23.54 12.51 -46.96
C GLU A 854 22.93 12.29 -45.57
N VAL A 855 23.68 11.70 -44.65
CA VAL A 855 23.25 11.52 -43.25
C VAL A 855 23.12 12.87 -42.55
N LEU A 856 24.07 13.79 -42.78
CA LEU A 856 23.99 15.15 -42.24
C LEU A 856 22.85 15.97 -42.85
N ALA A 857 22.56 15.78 -44.14
CA ALA A 857 21.42 16.41 -44.80
C ALA A 857 20.11 15.89 -44.17
N TYR A 858 20.00 14.58 -43.96
CA TYR A 858 18.87 13.99 -43.26
C TYR A 858 18.69 14.53 -41.83
N ILE A 859 19.78 14.72 -41.08
CA ILE A 859 19.74 15.39 -39.76
C ILE A 859 19.24 16.83 -39.89
N SER A 860 19.71 17.57 -40.90
CA SER A 860 19.26 18.94 -41.16
C SER A 860 17.76 19.00 -41.45
N ASP A 861 17.25 18.09 -42.29
CA ASP A 861 15.81 18.02 -42.59
C ASP A 861 15.00 17.66 -41.34
N LEU A 862 15.53 16.77 -40.50
CA LEU A 862 14.92 16.45 -39.21
C LEU A 862 14.88 17.67 -38.26
N GLN A 863 15.92 18.52 -38.26
CA GLN A 863 15.93 19.78 -37.51
C GLN A 863 14.84 20.76 -38.00
N GLU A 864 14.57 20.80 -39.31
CA GLU A 864 13.47 21.59 -39.88
C GLU A 864 12.10 21.06 -39.44
N VAL A 865 11.93 19.73 -39.38
CA VAL A 865 10.72 19.09 -38.85
C VAL A 865 10.51 19.43 -37.38
N LEU A 866 11.58 19.37 -36.57
CA LEU A 866 11.56 19.78 -35.17
C LEU A 866 11.10 21.23 -35.04
N ALA A 867 11.68 22.16 -35.81
CA ALA A 867 11.29 23.57 -35.80
C ALA A 867 9.83 23.79 -36.25
N ALA A 868 9.36 23.03 -37.26
CA ALA A 868 8.00 23.12 -37.79
C ALA A 868 6.91 22.72 -36.75
N THR A 869 7.27 22.05 -35.66
CA THR A 869 6.34 21.77 -34.55
C THR A 869 5.85 23.03 -33.84
N GLY A 870 6.60 24.14 -33.91
CA GLY A 870 6.34 25.37 -33.17
C GLY A 870 6.57 25.29 -31.65
N ILE A 871 7.04 24.13 -31.16
CA ILE A 871 7.34 23.86 -29.74
C ILE A 871 8.84 23.93 -29.50
N VAL A 872 9.62 23.34 -30.41
CA VAL A 872 11.07 23.41 -30.42
C VAL A 872 11.44 24.80 -30.92
N GLY A 873 11.95 25.65 -30.03
CA GLY A 873 12.45 26.95 -30.44
C GLY A 873 13.73 26.78 -31.26
N LYS A 874 14.59 25.83 -30.89
CA LYS A 874 15.83 25.56 -31.62
C LYS A 874 16.36 24.16 -31.44
N SER A 875 17.07 23.68 -32.45
CA SER A 875 17.85 22.44 -32.37
C SER A 875 19.28 22.69 -32.87
N ILE A 876 20.25 21.99 -32.28
CA ILE A 876 21.66 22.07 -32.62
C ILE A 876 22.19 20.65 -32.84
N SER A 877 22.88 20.44 -33.95
CA SER A 877 23.50 19.16 -34.29
C SER A 877 24.92 19.33 -34.83
N VAL A 878 25.60 18.21 -35.07
CA VAL A 878 26.91 18.19 -35.73
C VAL A 878 26.87 18.77 -37.16
N ALA A 879 25.70 18.74 -37.82
CA ALA A 879 25.52 19.34 -39.15
C ALA A 879 25.70 20.86 -39.11
N ASP A 880 25.26 21.53 -38.04
CA ASP A 880 25.39 22.99 -37.89
C ASP A 880 26.84 23.42 -37.74
N TYR A 881 27.65 22.64 -37.01
CA TYR A 881 29.09 22.86 -36.91
C TYR A 881 29.78 22.67 -38.26
N SER A 882 29.44 21.60 -38.99
CA SER A 882 29.99 21.34 -40.32
C SER A 882 29.68 22.49 -41.29
N LYS A 883 28.41 22.93 -41.37
CA LYS A 883 28.00 24.09 -42.19
C LYS A 883 28.73 25.37 -41.81
N THR A 884 28.87 25.65 -40.51
CA THR A 884 29.51 26.86 -40.01
C THR A 884 30.98 26.92 -40.38
N VAL A 885 31.72 25.83 -40.16
CA VAL A 885 33.14 25.75 -40.51
C VAL A 885 33.35 25.74 -42.02
N TYR A 886 32.51 25.02 -42.76
CA TYR A 886 32.59 24.98 -44.22
C TYR A 886 32.41 26.36 -44.85
N ARG A 887 31.46 27.15 -44.34
CA ARG A 887 31.24 28.54 -44.75
C ARG A 887 32.52 29.38 -44.63
N GLU A 888 33.19 29.32 -43.48
CA GLU A 888 34.39 30.12 -43.24
C GLU A 888 35.62 29.60 -44.01
N LEU A 889 35.67 28.32 -44.36
CA LEU A 889 36.72 27.76 -45.22
C LEU A 889 36.63 28.25 -46.68
N LEU A 890 35.42 28.47 -47.21
CA LEU A 890 35.21 28.79 -48.63
C LEU A 890 35.25 30.28 -48.97
N GLY A 891 34.87 31.18 -48.05
CA GLY A 891 34.64 32.58 -48.41
C GLY A 891 33.87 33.41 -47.39
N GLY A 892 33.26 32.74 -46.40
CA GLY A 892 32.48 33.39 -45.36
C GLY A 892 31.13 33.94 -45.84
N HIS A 893 30.74 33.70 -47.10
CA HIS A 893 29.49 34.18 -47.67
C HIS A 893 28.29 33.38 -47.17
N SER A 894 27.10 33.98 -47.15
CA SER A 894 25.88 33.29 -46.70
C SER A 894 25.53 32.07 -47.57
N GLU A 895 25.91 32.09 -48.84
CA GLU A 895 25.69 31.00 -49.81
C GLU A 895 26.53 29.75 -49.49
N ASP A 896 27.65 29.92 -48.77
CA ASP A 896 28.55 28.83 -48.38
C ASP A 896 28.08 28.09 -47.11
N TYR A 897 26.98 28.54 -46.47
CA TYR A 897 26.39 27.88 -45.31
C TYR A 897 25.61 26.61 -45.73
N ARG A 898 26.35 25.57 -46.10
CA ARG A 898 25.83 24.28 -46.58
C ARG A 898 26.73 23.13 -46.11
N ILE A 899 26.21 21.92 -46.20
CA ILE A 899 26.98 20.72 -45.85
C ILE A 899 28.00 20.46 -46.97
N PRO A 900 29.25 20.07 -46.66
CA PRO A 900 30.22 19.66 -47.67
C PRO A 900 29.71 18.52 -48.54
N GLU A 901 30.01 18.52 -49.83
CA GLU A 901 29.51 17.51 -50.79
C GLU A 901 30.14 16.12 -50.62
N THR A 902 31.27 16.02 -49.89
CA THR A 902 32.01 14.77 -49.74
C THR A 902 32.30 14.45 -48.28
N ALA A 903 32.44 13.16 -47.95
CA ALA A 903 32.78 12.72 -46.59
C ALA A 903 34.15 13.23 -46.12
N GLN A 904 35.11 13.40 -47.04
CA GLN A 904 36.40 14.04 -46.74
C GLN A 904 36.22 15.53 -46.40
N GLY A 905 35.33 16.24 -47.11
CA GLY A 905 34.98 17.62 -46.78
C GLY A 905 34.38 17.75 -45.39
N VAL A 906 33.47 16.85 -45.02
CA VAL A 906 32.92 16.78 -43.66
C VAL A 906 34.01 16.49 -42.63
N ALA A 907 34.87 15.49 -42.89
CA ALA A 907 36.00 15.17 -42.01
C ALA A 907 36.93 16.38 -41.79
N GLN A 908 37.21 17.16 -42.85
CA GLN A 908 37.98 18.39 -42.76
C GLN A 908 37.32 19.41 -41.83
N THR A 909 35.99 19.57 -41.89
CA THR A 909 35.27 20.48 -40.97
C THR A 909 35.38 20.02 -39.52
N TYR A 910 35.35 18.72 -39.24
CA TYR A 910 35.48 18.18 -37.89
C TYR A 910 36.90 18.36 -37.33
N LEU A 911 37.94 18.03 -38.12
CA LEU A 911 39.33 18.26 -37.76
C LEU A 911 39.62 19.74 -37.51
N THR A 912 39.05 20.61 -38.35
CA THR A 912 39.16 22.06 -38.19
C THR A 912 38.50 22.50 -36.88
N THR A 913 37.31 21.99 -36.55
CA THR A 913 36.61 22.27 -35.28
C THR A 913 37.46 21.85 -34.06
N GLN A 914 38.15 20.71 -34.14
CA GLN A 914 39.06 20.23 -33.10
C GLN A 914 40.33 21.09 -32.95
N SER A 915 40.63 21.96 -33.91
CA SER A 915 41.79 22.85 -33.84
C SER A 915 41.48 24.16 -33.08
N GLY A 916 40.24 24.36 -32.63
CA GLY A 916 39.83 25.52 -31.83
C GLY A 916 40.28 25.45 -30.36
N HIS A 917 39.87 26.42 -29.55
CA HIS A 917 40.16 26.41 -28.10
C HIS A 917 39.28 25.41 -27.33
N ARG A 918 38.20 24.92 -27.96
CA ARG A 918 37.21 24.01 -27.37
C ARG A 918 36.96 22.75 -28.22
N PRO A 919 37.98 21.91 -28.47
CA PRO A 919 37.84 20.70 -29.28
C PRO A 919 36.76 19.73 -28.77
N GLN A 920 36.53 19.72 -27.46
CA GLN A 920 35.56 18.85 -26.79
C GLN A 920 34.10 19.14 -27.16
N ASP A 921 33.78 20.33 -27.67
CA ASP A 921 32.39 20.68 -28.02
C ASP A 921 31.85 19.79 -29.15
N LEU A 922 32.72 19.32 -30.06
CA LEU A 922 32.34 18.37 -31.11
C LEU A 922 31.82 17.04 -30.53
N TRP A 923 32.45 16.56 -29.46
CA TRP A 923 32.16 15.26 -28.85
C TRP A 923 30.81 15.17 -28.12
N ARG A 924 30.13 16.32 -27.98
CA ARG A 924 28.77 16.40 -27.44
C ARG A 924 27.68 16.08 -28.47
N PHE A 925 28.04 16.17 -29.76
CA PHE A 925 27.12 15.98 -30.88
C PHE A 925 27.46 14.78 -31.76
N VAL A 926 28.68 14.27 -31.67
CA VAL A 926 29.11 13.06 -32.37
C VAL A 926 30.13 12.31 -31.52
N THR A 927 30.03 10.98 -31.48
CA THR A 927 31.03 10.16 -30.78
C THR A 927 32.37 10.18 -31.53
N PRO A 928 33.52 9.94 -30.85
CA PRO A 928 34.83 9.91 -31.50
C PRO A 928 34.97 8.91 -32.65
N ASP A 929 34.17 7.84 -32.64
CA ASP A 929 34.08 6.83 -33.70
C ASP A 929 33.14 7.23 -34.85
N TYR A 930 32.44 8.37 -34.74
CA TYR A 930 31.47 8.89 -35.71
C TYR A 930 30.32 7.92 -36.04
N ARG A 931 29.95 7.04 -35.10
CA ARG A 931 28.87 6.05 -35.25
C ARG A 931 27.59 6.40 -34.51
N LYS A 932 27.64 7.40 -33.61
CA LYS A 932 26.47 7.98 -32.94
C LYS A 932 26.52 9.49 -33.06
N SER A 933 25.36 10.10 -33.23
CA SER A 933 25.19 11.55 -33.17
C SER A 933 24.08 11.92 -32.20
N SER A 934 24.16 13.11 -31.63
CA SER A 934 23.16 13.69 -30.76
C SER A 934 22.67 15.01 -31.35
N ILE A 935 21.35 15.19 -31.39
CA ILE A 935 20.71 16.46 -31.68
C ILE A 935 20.24 17.04 -30.36
N TRP A 936 20.77 18.20 -30.00
CA TRP A 936 20.31 18.95 -28.84
C TRP A 936 19.06 19.75 -29.22
N VAL A 937 17.96 19.50 -28.52
CA VAL A 937 16.64 20.10 -28.77
C VAL A 937 16.29 21.00 -27.60
N LEU A 938 16.06 22.29 -27.87
CA LEU A 938 15.60 23.28 -26.91
C LEU A 938 14.11 23.56 -27.13
N LEU A 939 13.32 23.28 -26.10
CA LEU A 939 11.87 23.47 -26.09
C LEU A 939 11.50 24.72 -25.29
N ASN A 940 10.52 25.47 -25.78
CA ASN A 940 9.95 26.63 -25.09
C ASN A 940 8.95 26.23 -23.98
N SER A 941 8.70 24.92 -23.83
CA SER A 941 7.72 24.37 -22.90
C SER A 941 8.26 23.09 -22.26
N GLY A 942 8.17 23.01 -20.94
CA GLY A 942 8.44 21.81 -20.16
C GLY A 942 7.25 20.87 -20.00
N ASP A 943 6.15 21.13 -20.70
CA ASP A 943 4.95 20.30 -20.62
C ASP A 943 5.16 18.97 -21.36
N ASN A 944 4.84 17.86 -20.68
CA ASN A 944 4.98 16.51 -21.23
C ASN A 944 4.17 16.28 -22.50
N VAL A 945 3.02 16.96 -22.61
CA VAL A 945 2.17 16.91 -23.81
C VAL A 945 2.90 17.46 -25.03
N ASP A 946 3.70 18.51 -24.85
CA ASP A 946 4.45 19.16 -25.91
C ASP A 946 5.64 18.29 -26.35
N MET A 947 6.41 17.76 -25.40
CA MET A 947 7.48 16.81 -25.71
C MET A 947 6.93 15.55 -26.43
N SER A 948 5.77 15.04 -26.01
CA SER A 948 5.13 13.90 -26.68
C SER A 948 4.73 14.20 -28.14
N ARG A 949 4.40 15.46 -28.47
CA ARG A 949 4.13 15.87 -29.87
C ARG A 949 5.42 15.90 -30.68
N VAL A 950 6.52 16.37 -30.10
CA VAL A 950 7.84 16.39 -30.74
C VAL A 950 8.32 14.97 -31.05
N VAL A 951 8.20 14.04 -30.08
CA VAL A 951 8.55 12.62 -30.28
C VAL A 951 7.76 12.02 -31.45
N LYS A 952 6.43 12.22 -31.46
CA LYS A 952 5.56 11.72 -32.53
C LYS A 952 5.87 12.34 -33.90
N ALA A 953 6.27 13.62 -33.95
CA ALA A 953 6.65 14.27 -35.19
C ALA A 953 7.93 13.67 -35.78
N VAL A 954 8.92 13.38 -34.94
CA VAL A 954 10.15 12.68 -35.35
C VAL A 954 9.86 11.26 -35.80
N GLU A 955 9.09 10.49 -35.03
CA GLU A 955 8.71 9.12 -35.39
C GLU A 955 7.97 9.06 -36.73
N ALA A 956 7.00 9.97 -36.95
CA ALA A 956 6.28 10.06 -38.22
C ALA A 956 7.22 10.40 -39.38
N TYR A 957 8.11 11.39 -39.21
CA TYR A 957 9.05 11.78 -40.25
C TYR A 957 10.02 10.65 -40.62
N MET A 958 10.62 9.98 -39.64
CA MET A 958 11.55 8.88 -39.88
C MET A 958 10.87 7.64 -40.48
N HIS A 959 9.57 7.47 -40.23
CA HIS A 959 8.78 6.42 -40.88
C HIS A 959 8.47 6.75 -42.34
N ASP A 960 8.09 8.00 -42.63
CA ASP A 960 7.70 8.45 -43.97
C ASP A 960 8.92 8.74 -44.88
N ASN A 961 10.07 9.06 -44.29
CA ASN A 961 11.32 9.38 -44.97
C ASN A 961 12.43 8.49 -44.40
N PRO A 962 12.67 7.29 -44.98
CA PRO A 962 13.67 6.38 -44.45
C PRO A 962 15.07 7.01 -44.54
N PRO A 963 15.90 6.92 -43.48
CA PRO A 963 17.24 7.47 -43.49
C PRO A 963 18.15 6.76 -44.51
N PRO A 964 19.18 7.44 -45.04
CA PRO A 964 20.11 6.88 -46.04
C PRO A 964 20.91 5.68 -45.49
N VAL A 965 21.05 5.57 -44.17
CA VAL A 965 21.60 4.42 -43.44
C VAL A 965 20.58 4.03 -42.38
N ALA A 966 20.52 2.76 -41.97
CA ALA A 966 19.62 2.34 -40.90
C ALA A 966 19.98 3.04 -39.58
N LEU A 967 19.19 4.04 -39.18
CA LEU A 967 19.37 4.80 -37.94
C LEU A 967 18.30 4.42 -36.91
N SER A 968 18.72 4.10 -35.70
CA SER A 968 17.85 3.92 -34.54
C SER A 968 17.79 5.22 -33.72
N PRO A 969 16.60 5.83 -33.57
CA PRO A 969 16.43 7.00 -32.70
C PRO A 969 16.33 6.59 -31.23
N GLY A 970 16.97 7.36 -30.35
CA GLY A 970 16.90 7.19 -28.90
C GLY A 970 16.80 8.54 -28.20
N TRP A 971 15.64 8.85 -27.63
CA TRP A 971 15.46 10.07 -26.85
C TRP A 971 16.06 9.94 -25.45
N PHE A 972 16.72 11.00 -25.00
CA PHE A 972 17.22 11.13 -23.64
C PHE A 972 17.21 12.60 -23.19
N GLY A 973 17.45 12.82 -21.89
CA GLY A 973 17.34 14.13 -21.27
C GLY A 973 16.13 14.21 -20.34
N LEU A 974 16.22 15.12 -19.36
CA LEU A 974 15.24 15.23 -18.28
C LEU A 974 13.81 15.49 -18.79
N THR A 975 13.66 16.30 -19.85
CA THR A 975 12.35 16.59 -20.46
C THR A 975 11.69 15.33 -21.04
N TYR A 976 12.47 14.41 -21.62
CA TYR A 976 11.94 13.14 -22.13
C TYR A 976 11.73 12.10 -21.01
N ILE A 977 12.62 12.07 -20.02
CA ILE A 977 12.43 11.24 -18.81
C ILE A 977 11.08 11.55 -18.14
N ASN A 978 10.71 12.83 -18.07
CA ASN A 978 9.43 13.27 -17.51
C ASN A 978 8.22 12.68 -18.27
N VAL A 979 8.30 12.51 -19.61
CA VAL A 979 7.25 11.88 -20.42
C VAL A 979 7.05 10.42 -20.03
N VAL A 980 8.14 9.65 -19.95
CA VAL A 980 8.09 8.22 -19.59
C VAL A 980 7.62 8.04 -18.15
N TRP A 981 8.11 8.89 -17.24
CA TRP A 981 7.65 8.92 -15.86
C TRP A 981 6.14 9.17 -15.77
N GLN A 982 5.61 10.14 -16.51
CA GLN A 982 4.17 10.43 -16.53
C GLN A 982 3.35 9.25 -17.04
N GLU A 983 3.79 8.56 -18.09
CA GLU A 983 3.08 7.38 -18.61
C GLU A 983 3.00 6.26 -17.56
N LYS A 984 4.12 5.98 -16.88
CA LYS A 984 4.18 5.02 -15.76
C LYS A 984 3.34 5.45 -14.57
N MET A 985 3.29 6.75 -14.29
CA MET A 985 2.47 7.32 -13.24
C MET A 985 0.99 7.09 -13.50
N VAL A 986 0.50 7.43 -14.70
CA VAL A 986 -0.91 7.29 -15.07
C VAL A 986 -1.34 5.83 -15.03
N SER A 987 -0.60 4.95 -15.69
CA SER A 987 -0.91 3.51 -15.72
C SER A 987 -0.88 2.91 -14.31
N GLY A 988 0.18 3.16 -13.54
CA GLY A 988 0.30 2.69 -12.16
C GLY A 988 -0.77 3.23 -11.21
N MET A 989 -1.24 4.47 -11.41
CA MET A 989 -2.30 5.04 -10.58
C MET A 989 -3.66 4.41 -10.85
N ILE A 990 -3.96 4.07 -12.10
CA ILE A 990 -5.19 3.35 -12.43
C ILE A 990 -5.20 1.98 -11.71
N ASP A 991 -4.07 1.27 -11.74
CA ASP A 991 -3.92 -0.01 -11.05
C ASP A 991 -4.02 0.13 -9.52
N SER A 992 -3.41 1.18 -8.96
CA SER A 992 -3.51 1.51 -7.53
C SER A 992 -4.94 1.82 -7.09
N ILE A 993 -5.66 2.64 -7.85
CA ILE A 993 -7.07 2.99 -7.59
C ILE A 993 -7.95 1.75 -7.68
N ALA A 994 -7.80 0.94 -8.72
CA ALA A 994 -8.62 -0.25 -8.95
C ALA A 994 -8.40 -1.29 -7.85
N SER A 995 -7.14 -1.57 -7.51
CA SER A 995 -6.77 -2.52 -6.45
C SER A 995 -7.19 -2.03 -5.06
N GLY A 996 -6.95 -0.75 -4.73
CA GLY A 996 -7.37 -0.14 -3.48
C GLY A 996 -8.90 -0.14 -3.30
N TYR A 997 -9.64 0.20 -4.37
CA TYR A 997 -11.10 0.17 -4.37
C TYR A 997 -11.61 -1.26 -4.13
N LEU A 998 -11.01 -2.25 -4.80
CA LEU A 998 -11.38 -3.65 -4.63
C LEU A 998 -11.03 -4.18 -3.23
N ALA A 999 -9.87 -3.81 -2.68
CA ALA A 999 -9.45 -4.15 -1.32
C ALA A 999 -10.47 -3.64 -0.28
N VAL A 1000 -10.84 -2.36 -0.40
CA VAL A 1000 -11.81 -1.74 0.50
C VAL A 1000 -13.20 -2.34 0.32
N LEU A 1001 -13.63 -2.63 -0.91
CA LEU A 1001 -14.89 -3.34 -1.15
C LEU A 1001 -14.91 -4.71 -0.46
N VAL A 1002 -13.86 -5.51 -0.66
CA VAL A 1002 -13.73 -6.84 -0.03
C VAL A 1002 -13.80 -6.69 1.50
N LEU A 1003 -13.07 -5.73 2.06
CA LEU A 1003 -13.08 -5.46 3.50
C LEU A 1003 -14.47 -5.00 4.00
N MET A 1004 -15.18 -4.17 3.24
CA MET A 1004 -16.56 -3.76 3.55
C MET A 1004 -17.53 -4.94 3.54
N VAL A 1005 -17.42 -5.85 2.57
CA VAL A 1005 -18.25 -7.04 2.51
C VAL A 1005 -17.98 -7.95 3.71
N PHE A 1006 -16.73 -8.09 4.13
CA PHE A 1006 -16.37 -8.82 5.35
C PHE A 1006 -16.93 -8.16 6.61
N LEU A 1007 -16.75 -6.84 6.77
CA LEU A 1007 -17.24 -6.07 7.91
C LEU A 1007 -18.76 -6.17 8.06
N LEU A 1008 -19.49 -5.95 6.96
CA LEU A 1008 -20.94 -5.89 6.93
C LEU A 1008 -21.59 -7.26 6.73
N ARG A 1009 -20.79 -8.30 6.49
CA ARG A 1009 -21.22 -9.69 6.24
C ARG A 1009 -22.30 -9.80 5.17
N SER A 1010 -22.23 -8.93 4.16
CA SER A 1010 -23.21 -8.90 3.06
C SER A 1010 -22.68 -8.10 1.89
N THR A 1011 -22.76 -8.69 0.69
CA THR A 1011 -22.30 -8.04 -0.55
C THR A 1011 -23.12 -6.79 -0.87
N LEU A 1012 -24.43 -6.83 -0.62
CA LEU A 1012 -25.30 -5.68 -0.87
C LEU A 1012 -24.95 -4.47 0.02
N TRP A 1013 -24.68 -4.73 1.31
CA TRP A 1013 -24.25 -3.68 2.25
C TRP A 1013 -22.84 -3.18 1.94
N GLY A 1014 -21.93 -4.07 1.49
CA GLY A 1014 -20.60 -3.68 1.05
C GLY A 1014 -20.63 -2.77 -0.19
N LEU A 1015 -21.43 -3.13 -1.21
CA LEU A 1015 -21.62 -2.28 -2.39
C LEU A 1015 -22.26 -0.93 -2.03
N LEU A 1016 -23.24 -0.92 -1.13
CA LEU A 1016 -23.84 0.31 -0.63
C LEU A 1016 -22.79 1.22 0.04
N ALA A 1017 -21.84 0.63 0.78
CA ALA A 1017 -20.78 1.36 1.46
C ALA A 1017 -19.83 2.07 0.48
N MET A 1018 -19.67 1.56 -0.75
CA MET A 1018 -18.81 2.18 -1.75
C MET A 1018 -19.47 3.36 -2.47
N VAL A 1019 -20.81 3.49 -2.44
CA VAL A 1019 -21.54 4.50 -3.22
C VAL A 1019 -21.09 5.95 -2.90
N PRO A 1020 -21.02 6.40 -1.63
CA PRO A 1020 -20.56 7.76 -1.33
C PRO A 1020 -19.12 8.00 -1.78
N LEU A 1021 -18.25 6.99 -1.65
CA LEU A 1021 -16.86 7.06 -2.08
C LEU A 1021 -16.76 7.23 -3.60
N THR A 1022 -17.46 6.40 -4.39
CA THR A 1022 -17.47 6.52 -5.86
C THR A 1022 -17.99 7.88 -6.31
N CYS A 1023 -19.08 8.37 -5.72
CA CYS A 1023 -19.60 9.69 -6.02
C CYS A 1023 -18.59 10.80 -5.69
N THR A 1024 -17.90 10.70 -4.55
CA THR A 1024 -16.89 11.69 -4.15
C THR A 1024 -15.73 11.71 -5.15
N MET A 1025 -15.22 10.54 -5.55
CA MET A 1025 -14.15 10.41 -6.52
C MET A 1025 -14.51 11.03 -7.87
N LEU A 1026 -15.73 10.76 -8.37
CA LEU A 1026 -16.23 11.37 -9.60
C LEU A 1026 -16.36 12.89 -9.47
N VAL A 1027 -16.81 13.40 -8.33
CA VAL A 1027 -16.91 14.86 -8.10
C VAL A 1027 -15.55 15.53 -8.20
N ILE A 1028 -14.51 14.96 -7.59
CA ILE A 1028 -13.16 15.55 -7.58
C ILE A 1028 -12.61 15.63 -9.00
N TYR A 1029 -12.60 14.51 -9.70
CA TYR A 1029 -12.10 14.46 -11.08
C TYR A 1029 -12.95 15.25 -12.06
N GLY A 1030 -14.27 15.25 -11.87
CA GLY A 1030 -15.18 16.05 -12.66
C GLY A 1030 -14.92 17.54 -12.48
N VAL A 1031 -14.73 18.00 -11.23
CA VAL A 1031 -14.40 19.40 -10.94
C VAL A 1031 -13.02 19.76 -11.51
N LEU A 1032 -12.01 18.90 -11.36
CA LEU A 1032 -10.68 19.12 -11.92
C LEU A 1032 -10.70 19.31 -13.44
N GLY A 1033 -11.38 18.41 -14.16
CA GLY A 1033 -11.52 18.51 -15.61
C GLY A 1033 -12.38 19.70 -16.07
N LEU A 1034 -13.38 20.13 -15.29
CA LEU A 1034 -14.14 21.35 -15.57
C LEU A 1034 -13.36 22.65 -15.30
N MET A 1035 -12.49 22.64 -14.28
CA MET A 1035 -11.59 23.76 -13.97
C MET A 1035 -10.42 23.85 -14.96
N GLY A 1036 -10.12 22.75 -15.68
CA GLY A 1036 -8.97 22.67 -16.56
C GLY A 1036 -7.62 22.57 -15.83
N LYS A 1037 -7.61 22.22 -14.53
CA LYS A 1037 -6.36 21.97 -13.81
C LYS A 1037 -5.75 20.67 -14.35
N PRO A 1038 -4.48 20.66 -14.74
CA PRO A 1038 -3.80 19.44 -15.18
C PRO A 1038 -3.86 18.33 -14.15
N TYR A 1039 -3.93 17.09 -14.62
CA TYR A 1039 -3.70 15.91 -13.79
C TYR A 1039 -2.19 15.70 -13.66
N ASP A 1040 -1.64 16.22 -12.57
CA ASP A 1040 -0.24 16.16 -12.15
C ASP A 1040 -0.01 15.09 -11.06
N MET A 1041 1.25 14.85 -10.69
CA MET A 1041 1.59 13.83 -9.66
C MET A 1041 0.85 14.05 -8.32
N PRO A 1042 0.75 15.28 -7.75
CA PRO A 1042 -0.01 15.52 -6.51
C PRO A 1042 -1.49 15.15 -6.60
N VAL A 1043 -2.16 15.48 -7.72
CA VAL A 1043 -3.56 15.09 -7.97
C VAL A 1043 -3.70 13.57 -8.09
N ALA A 1044 -2.73 12.93 -8.74
CA ALA A 1044 -2.76 11.50 -9.00
C ALA A 1044 -2.70 10.67 -7.70
N VAL A 1045 -1.73 10.96 -6.82
CA VAL A 1045 -1.57 10.24 -5.54
C VAL A 1045 -2.79 10.41 -4.63
N LEU A 1046 -3.38 11.62 -4.63
CA LEU A 1046 -4.54 11.96 -3.83
C LEU A 1046 -5.80 11.12 -4.18
N SER A 1047 -5.84 10.61 -5.39
CA SER A 1047 -6.99 9.85 -5.88
C SER A 1047 -7.06 8.45 -5.28
N SER A 1048 -5.91 7.77 -5.20
CA SER A 1048 -5.79 6.47 -4.52
C SER A 1048 -5.96 6.63 -3.01
N LEU A 1049 -5.36 7.67 -2.43
CA LEU A 1049 -5.51 8.07 -1.03
C LEU A 1049 -6.99 8.23 -0.60
N SER A 1050 -7.81 8.85 -1.45
CA SER A 1050 -9.21 9.17 -1.14
C SER A 1050 -10.01 7.94 -0.72
N ILE A 1051 -9.66 6.76 -1.24
CA ILE A 1051 -10.32 5.48 -0.96
C ILE A 1051 -10.21 5.13 0.53
N GLY A 1052 -9.04 5.33 1.13
CA GLY A 1052 -8.79 5.00 2.53
C GLY A 1052 -9.45 5.98 3.49
N LEU A 1053 -9.34 7.29 3.21
CA LEU A 1053 -9.82 8.34 4.11
C LEU A 1053 -11.32 8.59 4.03
N ALA A 1054 -11.92 8.50 2.84
CA ALA A 1054 -13.32 8.90 2.65
C ALA A 1054 -14.32 7.83 3.11
N VAL A 1055 -13.93 6.56 3.18
CA VAL A 1055 -14.83 5.45 3.53
C VAL A 1055 -15.17 5.39 5.03
N ASP A 1056 -14.34 6.02 5.87
CA ASP A 1056 -14.46 6.04 7.33
C ASP A 1056 -15.86 6.48 7.81
N PHE A 1057 -16.34 7.60 7.28
CA PHE A 1057 -17.67 8.12 7.62
C PHE A 1057 -18.78 7.13 7.29
N THR A 1058 -18.62 6.39 6.19
CA THR A 1058 -19.60 5.38 5.76
C THR A 1058 -19.60 4.17 6.68
N ILE A 1059 -18.42 3.72 7.15
CA ILE A 1059 -18.31 2.64 8.15
C ILE A 1059 -19.05 3.03 9.43
N HIS A 1060 -18.73 4.19 10.01
CA HIS A 1060 -19.36 4.65 11.25
C HIS A 1060 -20.88 4.83 11.10
N PHE A 1061 -21.35 5.33 9.95
CA PHE A 1061 -22.77 5.47 9.69
C PHE A 1061 -23.47 4.12 9.55
N LEU A 1062 -22.97 3.21 8.70
CA LEU A 1062 -23.62 1.92 8.38
C LEU A 1062 -23.59 0.93 9.54
N VAL A 1063 -22.47 0.81 10.25
CA VAL A 1063 -22.37 -0.10 11.40
C VAL A 1063 -23.29 0.37 12.51
N ARG A 1064 -23.32 1.68 12.82
CA ARG A 1064 -24.16 2.22 13.89
C ARG A 1064 -25.64 2.14 13.56
N ILE A 1065 -26.06 2.47 12.34
CA ILE A 1065 -27.49 2.38 11.98
C ILE A 1065 -28.00 0.93 12.05
N ARG A 1066 -27.21 -0.05 11.59
CA ARG A 1066 -27.59 -1.47 11.71
C ARG A 1066 -27.72 -1.90 13.16
N HIS A 1067 -26.81 -1.45 14.03
CA HIS A 1067 -26.89 -1.73 15.45
C HIS A 1067 -28.15 -1.10 16.09
N VAL A 1068 -28.41 0.18 15.84
CA VAL A 1068 -29.57 0.88 16.42
C VAL A 1068 -30.90 0.30 15.91
N VAL A 1069 -30.99 -0.08 14.63
CA VAL A 1069 -32.19 -0.76 14.11
C VAL A 1069 -32.40 -2.10 14.79
N SER A 1070 -31.33 -2.87 15.04
CA SER A 1070 -31.44 -4.15 15.75
C SER A 1070 -31.95 -4.01 17.19
N GLN A 1071 -31.66 -2.88 17.86
CA GLN A 1071 -32.14 -2.59 19.22
C GLN A 1071 -33.56 -2.01 19.24
N THR A 1072 -33.89 -1.12 18.31
CA THR A 1072 -35.16 -0.38 18.31
C THR A 1072 -36.28 -1.08 17.55
N GLY A 1073 -35.96 -2.03 16.67
CA GLY A 1073 -36.92 -2.71 15.79
C GLY A 1073 -37.57 -1.81 14.73
N SER A 1074 -37.24 -0.52 14.69
CA SER A 1074 -37.84 0.48 13.81
C SER A 1074 -36.79 1.36 13.15
N TRP A 1075 -36.75 1.32 11.82
CA TRP A 1075 -35.89 2.19 11.00
C TRP A 1075 -36.10 3.69 11.27
N GLN A 1076 -37.36 4.11 11.40
CA GLN A 1076 -37.69 5.52 11.60
C GLN A 1076 -37.14 6.04 12.94
N ARG A 1077 -37.27 5.22 13.99
CA ARG A 1077 -36.73 5.55 15.32
C ARG A 1077 -35.20 5.48 15.33
N ALA A 1078 -34.62 4.53 14.61
CA ALA A 1078 -33.17 4.44 14.47
C ALA A 1078 -32.56 5.68 13.79
N MET A 1079 -33.21 6.20 12.74
CA MET A 1079 -32.77 7.44 12.08
C MET A 1079 -32.89 8.69 12.97
N GLU A 1080 -33.82 8.71 13.93
CA GLU A 1080 -33.89 9.77 14.95
C GLU A 1080 -32.69 9.75 15.88
N ILE A 1081 -32.27 8.55 16.28
CA ILE A 1081 -31.11 8.36 17.15
C ILE A 1081 -29.81 8.64 16.38
N MET A 1082 -29.72 8.22 15.10
CA MET A 1082 -28.55 8.48 14.26
C MET A 1082 -28.29 9.97 14.05
N PHE A 1083 -29.34 10.76 13.74
CA PHE A 1083 -29.24 12.21 13.54
C PHE A 1083 -29.16 13.02 14.84
N ALA A 1084 -28.86 12.37 15.96
CA ALA A 1084 -28.53 13.02 17.23
C ALA A 1084 -27.00 13.05 17.42
N GLU A 1085 -26.48 12.24 18.34
CA GLU A 1085 -25.07 12.21 18.69
C GLU A 1085 -24.15 11.60 17.61
N PRO A 1086 -24.51 10.47 16.94
CA PRO A 1086 -23.61 9.82 15.98
C PRO A 1086 -23.26 10.70 14.76
N VAL A 1087 -24.25 11.29 14.09
CA VAL A 1087 -24.00 12.20 12.95
C VAL A 1087 -23.24 13.46 13.38
N ARG A 1088 -23.47 13.95 14.61
CA ARG A 1088 -22.70 15.08 15.15
C ARG A 1088 -21.23 14.73 15.36
N ALA A 1089 -20.92 13.50 15.81
CA ALA A 1089 -19.55 13.01 15.93
C ALA A 1089 -18.88 12.91 14.55
N ILE A 1090 -19.57 12.34 13.56
CA ILE A 1090 -19.08 12.27 12.16
C ILE A 1090 -18.78 13.67 11.61
N LEU A 1091 -19.68 14.64 11.80
CA LEU A 1091 -19.48 16.02 11.33
C LEU A 1091 -18.26 16.70 11.97
N ARG A 1092 -18.06 16.50 13.28
CA ARG A 1092 -16.88 17.04 13.98
C ARG A 1092 -15.60 16.43 13.43
N ASN A 1093 -15.56 15.12 13.22
CA ASN A 1093 -14.40 14.44 12.67
C ASN A 1093 -14.09 14.94 11.25
N MET A 1094 -15.10 15.00 10.40
CA MET A 1094 -14.98 15.56 9.04
C MET A 1094 -14.37 16.96 9.07
N LEU A 1095 -14.83 17.84 9.97
CA LEU A 1095 -14.28 19.19 10.12
C LEU A 1095 -12.86 19.20 10.69
N VAL A 1096 -12.56 18.37 11.71
CA VAL A 1096 -11.21 18.31 12.30
C VAL A 1096 -10.18 17.93 11.26
N VAL A 1097 -10.46 16.90 10.48
CA VAL A 1097 -9.51 16.43 9.48
C VAL A 1097 -9.42 17.42 8.32
N ALA A 1098 -10.55 17.86 7.75
CA ALA A 1098 -10.53 18.79 6.61
C ALA A 1098 -9.83 20.12 6.95
N VAL A 1099 -10.10 20.70 8.12
CA VAL A 1099 -9.46 21.94 8.57
C VAL A 1099 -7.99 21.73 8.95
N GLY A 1100 -7.63 20.53 9.44
CA GLY A 1100 -6.25 20.17 9.75
C GLY A 1100 -5.30 20.20 8.56
N PHE A 1101 -5.83 20.04 7.33
CA PHE A 1101 -5.05 20.14 6.09
C PHE A 1101 -4.97 21.56 5.51
N LEU A 1102 -5.76 22.54 5.99
CA LEU A 1102 -5.75 23.91 5.46
C LEU A 1102 -4.42 24.67 5.64
N PRO A 1103 -3.59 24.42 6.65
CA PRO A 1103 -2.27 25.07 6.73
C PRO A 1103 -1.37 24.85 5.52
N LEU A 1104 -1.60 23.79 4.74
CA LEU A 1104 -0.82 23.51 3.53
C LEU A 1104 -1.09 24.50 2.40
N LEU A 1105 -2.20 25.24 2.46
CA LEU A 1105 -2.53 26.29 1.48
C LEU A 1105 -1.53 27.44 1.52
N ALA A 1106 -0.81 27.62 2.63
CA ALA A 1106 0.19 28.65 2.81
C ALA A 1106 1.59 28.23 2.33
N ALA A 1107 1.77 26.99 1.87
CA ALA A 1107 3.05 26.51 1.36
C ALA A 1107 3.34 27.13 -0.03
N PRO A 1108 4.58 27.57 -0.31
CA PRO A 1108 5.00 28.09 -1.61
C PRO A 1108 5.10 27.00 -2.68
N LEU A 1109 5.15 25.73 -2.27
CA LEU A 1109 5.10 24.56 -3.13
C LEU A 1109 3.65 24.21 -3.46
N VAL A 1110 3.29 24.33 -4.74
CA VAL A 1110 1.97 24.01 -5.30
C VAL A 1110 1.52 22.57 -5.00
N PRO A 1111 2.40 21.54 -4.95
CA PRO A 1111 2.02 20.20 -4.51
C PRO A 1111 1.35 20.15 -3.13
N TYR A 1112 1.88 20.88 -2.15
CA TYR A 1112 1.32 20.92 -0.79
C TYR A 1112 -0.05 21.60 -0.80
N ASN A 1113 -0.16 22.75 -1.45
CA ASN A 1113 -1.41 23.49 -1.59
C ASN A 1113 -2.50 22.63 -2.27
N THR A 1114 -2.16 21.99 -3.39
CA THR A 1114 -3.05 21.13 -4.16
C THR A 1114 -3.57 19.98 -3.29
N VAL A 1115 -2.68 19.28 -2.59
CA VAL A 1115 -3.06 18.17 -1.70
C VAL A 1115 -3.93 18.65 -0.54
N GLY A 1116 -3.56 19.76 0.11
CA GLY A 1116 -4.33 20.33 1.21
C GLY A 1116 -5.76 20.73 0.80
N THR A 1117 -5.89 21.43 -0.33
CA THR A 1117 -7.18 21.84 -0.91
C THR A 1117 -8.05 20.63 -1.24
N LEU A 1118 -7.50 19.69 -2.01
CA LEU A 1118 -8.26 18.59 -2.54
C LEU A 1118 -8.68 17.61 -1.43
N ILE A 1119 -7.84 17.32 -0.43
CA ILE A 1119 -8.23 16.47 0.72
C ILE A 1119 -9.36 17.11 1.51
N ALA A 1120 -9.27 18.42 1.77
CA ALA A 1120 -10.36 19.12 2.45
C ALA A 1120 -11.68 18.97 1.67
N ILE A 1121 -11.65 19.14 0.34
CA ILE A 1121 -12.82 18.95 -0.53
C ILE A 1121 -13.30 17.50 -0.52
N ILE A 1122 -12.40 16.51 -0.61
CA ILE A 1122 -12.70 15.06 -0.54
C ILE A 1122 -13.49 14.76 0.73
N LEU A 1123 -12.94 15.15 1.88
CA LEU A 1123 -13.49 14.77 3.18
C LEU A 1123 -14.84 15.45 3.44
N LEU A 1124 -14.94 16.74 3.11
CA LEU A 1124 -16.21 17.47 3.21
C LEU A 1124 -17.27 16.87 2.30
N THR A 1125 -16.93 16.59 1.03
CA THR A 1125 -17.85 16.02 0.05
C THR A 1125 -18.28 14.61 0.45
N SER A 1126 -17.34 13.76 0.86
CA SER A 1126 -17.64 12.39 1.31
C SER A 1126 -18.52 12.38 2.56
N GLY A 1127 -18.22 13.20 3.56
CA GLY A 1127 -19.02 13.25 4.78
C GLY A 1127 -20.45 13.76 4.53
N ILE A 1128 -20.60 14.79 3.69
CA ILE A 1128 -21.91 15.30 3.28
C ILE A 1128 -22.70 14.25 2.49
N LEU A 1129 -22.07 13.61 1.50
CA LEU A 1129 -22.69 12.54 0.72
C LEU A 1129 -23.07 11.35 1.61
N THR A 1130 -22.21 10.96 2.55
CA THR A 1130 -22.51 9.88 3.50
C THR A 1130 -23.76 10.19 4.31
N ILE A 1131 -23.91 11.41 4.84
CA ILE A 1131 -25.08 11.77 5.66
C ILE A 1131 -26.36 11.90 4.80
N LEU A 1132 -26.27 12.51 3.62
CA LEU A 1132 -27.42 12.80 2.77
C LEU A 1132 -27.81 11.63 1.86
N LEU A 1133 -26.86 11.14 1.06
CA LEU A 1133 -27.10 10.09 0.06
C LEU A 1133 -27.45 8.77 0.72
N LEU A 1134 -26.68 8.35 1.71
CA LEU A 1134 -26.88 7.05 2.35
C LEU A 1134 -28.22 6.98 3.11
N GLY A 1135 -28.57 8.06 3.81
CA GLY A 1135 -29.87 8.20 4.46
C GLY A 1135 -31.04 8.15 3.47
N ALA A 1136 -30.87 8.76 2.28
CA ALA A 1136 -31.88 8.75 1.23
C ALA A 1136 -32.01 7.37 0.55
N VAL A 1137 -30.90 6.71 0.24
CA VAL A 1137 -30.87 5.36 -0.36
C VAL A 1137 -31.47 4.32 0.60
N LEU A 1138 -31.06 4.33 1.87
CA LEU A 1138 -31.62 3.41 2.87
C LEU A 1138 -33.12 3.63 3.09
N LYS A 1139 -33.61 4.88 2.99
CA LYS A 1139 -35.05 5.15 3.10
C LYS A 1139 -35.85 4.69 1.88
N THR A 1140 -35.28 4.76 0.68
CA THR A 1140 -35.97 4.36 -0.56
C THR A 1140 -35.99 2.85 -0.76
N TRP A 1141 -35.00 2.13 -0.24
CA TRP A 1141 -34.88 0.67 -0.31
C TRP A 1141 -35.00 -0.01 1.06
N ASP A 1142 -35.75 0.59 1.99
CA ASP A 1142 -35.89 0.10 3.38
C ASP A 1142 -36.34 -1.37 3.45
N SER A 1143 -37.27 -1.79 2.59
CA SER A 1143 -37.76 -3.16 2.50
C SER A 1143 -36.71 -4.20 2.10
N GLN A 1144 -35.65 -3.80 1.38
CA GLN A 1144 -34.59 -4.69 0.94
C GLN A 1144 -33.47 -4.83 1.99
N PHE A 1145 -33.15 -3.73 2.67
CA PHE A 1145 -32.09 -3.71 3.69
C PHE A 1145 -32.57 -4.18 5.06
N PHE A 1146 -33.85 -3.97 5.39
CA PHE A 1146 -34.45 -4.33 6.68
C PHE A 1146 -35.76 -5.12 6.51
N PRO A 1147 -35.72 -6.38 6.03
CA PRO A 1147 -36.93 -7.19 5.86
C PRO A 1147 -37.60 -7.53 7.21
N MET A 1148 -38.93 -7.31 7.30
CA MET A 1148 -39.80 -7.47 8.49
C MET A 1148 -39.90 -8.91 9.09
N ARG A 1149 -39.08 -9.88 8.68
CA ARG A 1149 -39.04 -11.22 9.27
C ARG A 1149 -37.60 -11.74 9.30
N TYR A 1150 -36.95 -11.62 10.46
CA TYR A 1150 -35.55 -11.99 10.67
C TYR A 1150 -35.31 -13.52 10.71
N ALA A 1151 -36.31 -14.37 10.45
CA ALA A 1151 -36.27 -15.76 10.89
C ALA A 1151 -36.07 -16.85 9.82
N ARG A 1152 -36.02 -16.59 8.50
CA ARG A 1152 -36.05 -17.72 7.53
C ARG A 1152 -35.32 -17.58 6.18
N ARG A 1153 -34.44 -16.60 5.98
CA ARG A 1153 -33.77 -16.38 4.67
C ARG A 1153 -32.24 -16.39 4.68
N THR A 1154 -31.61 -16.79 5.77
CA THR A 1154 -30.17 -16.66 5.99
C THR A 1154 -29.32 -17.64 5.15
N THR A 1155 -29.84 -18.82 4.81
CA THR A 1155 -29.01 -19.88 4.19
C THR A 1155 -28.72 -19.67 2.69
N ILE A 1156 -29.64 -19.07 1.94
CA ILE A 1156 -29.46 -18.85 0.48
C ILE A 1156 -28.58 -17.62 0.18
N PHE A 1157 -28.61 -16.59 1.05
CA PHE A 1157 -27.78 -15.38 0.89
C PHE A 1157 -26.31 -15.60 1.27
N LEU A 1158 -26.03 -16.40 2.31
CA LEU A 1158 -24.64 -16.72 2.69
C LEU A 1158 -23.87 -17.41 1.55
N CYS A 1159 -24.52 -18.25 0.75
CA CYS A 1159 -23.87 -18.94 -0.38
C CYS A 1159 -23.50 -18.01 -1.53
N ARG A 1160 -24.35 -17.05 -1.87
CA ARG A 1160 -24.08 -16.09 -2.96
C ARG A 1160 -22.99 -15.09 -2.57
N ASP A 1161 -23.04 -14.62 -1.33
CA ASP A 1161 -22.10 -13.63 -0.82
C ASP A 1161 -20.70 -14.25 -0.60
N ALA A 1162 -20.60 -15.52 -0.18
CA ALA A 1162 -19.32 -16.23 -0.07
C ALA A 1162 -18.64 -16.46 -1.44
N VAL A 1163 -19.41 -16.81 -2.48
CA VAL A 1163 -18.87 -16.96 -3.85
C VAL A 1163 -18.40 -15.62 -4.40
N PHE A 1164 -19.16 -14.54 -4.20
CA PHE A 1164 -18.75 -13.20 -4.64
C PHE A 1164 -17.50 -12.71 -3.92
N VAL A 1165 -17.40 -12.90 -2.60
CA VAL A 1165 -16.18 -12.60 -1.83
C VAL A 1165 -15.00 -13.43 -2.29
N GLY A 1166 -15.21 -14.71 -2.60
CA GLY A 1166 -14.19 -15.58 -3.17
C GLY A 1166 -13.69 -15.07 -4.53
N ILE A 1167 -14.60 -14.64 -5.41
CA ILE A 1167 -14.28 -14.07 -6.73
C ILE A 1167 -13.59 -12.71 -6.60
N ALA A 1168 -14.11 -11.81 -5.77
CA ALA A 1168 -13.53 -10.48 -5.55
C ALA A 1168 -12.15 -10.56 -4.87
N GLY A 1169 -11.98 -11.47 -3.90
CA GLY A 1169 -10.70 -11.76 -3.27
C GLY A 1169 -9.70 -12.39 -4.24
N ALA A 1170 -10.15 -13.33 -5.08
CA ALA A 1170 -9.32 -13.90 -6.14
C ALA A 1170 -8.90 -12.85 -7.16
N LEU A 1171 -9.80 -11.97 -7.60
CA LEU A 1171 -9.50 -10.83 -8.47
C LEU A 1171 -8.51 -9.87 -7.80
N PHE A 1172 -8.69 -9.56 -6.51
CA PHE A 1172 -7.78 -8.69 -5.78
C PHE A 1172 -6.37 -9.28 -5.72
N ILE A 1173 -6.26 -10.56 -5.36
CA ILE A 1173 -4.98 -11.28 -5.34
C ILE A 1173 -4.38 -11.31 -6.74
N THR A 1174 -5.19 -11.58 -7.77
CA THR A 1174 -4.73 -11.63 -9.17
C THR A 1174 -4.16 -10.30 -9.63
N VAL A 1175 -4.91 -9.20 -9.45
CA VAL A 1175 -4.48 -7.85 -9.81
C VAL A 1175 -3.22 -7.46 -9.03
N THR A 1176 -3.21 -7.67 -7.71
CA THR A 1176 -2.08 -7.33 -6.83
C THR A 1176 -0.83 -8.14 -7.16
N PHE A 1177 -0.96 -9.44 -7.47
CA PHE A 1177 0.18 -10.28 -7.84
C PHE A 1177 0.68 -9.98 -9.26
N GLN A 1178 -0.22 -9.71 -10.20
CA GLN A 1178 0.14 -9.35 -11.57
C GLN A 1178 0.85 -7.99 -11.62
N SER A 1179 0.50 -7.05 -10.74
CA SER A 1179 1.15 -5.75 -10.63
C SER A 1179 2.49 -5.80 -9.88
N LEU A 1180 2.65 -6.70 -8.89
CA LEU A 1180 3.88 -6.78 -8.07
C LEU A 1180 4.96 -7.70 -8.66
N PHE A 1181 4.61 -8.65 -9.51
CA PHE A 1181 5.54 -9.62 -10.07
C PHE A 1181 5.39 -9.69 -11.59
N THR A 1182 6.43 -9.26 -12.33
CA THR A 1182 6.56 -9.51 -13.76
C THR A 1182 6.58 -11.02 -13.99
N TRP A 1183 5.54 -11.56 -14.64
CA TRP A 1183 5.25 -13.00 -14.61
C TRP A 1183 6.18 -13.83 -15.52
N GLU A 1184 6.98 -14.73 -14.93
CA GLU A 1184 7.48 -15.94 -15.61
C GLU A 1184 6.46 -17.10 -15.50
N GLN A 1185 6.35 -17.92 -16.55
CA GLN A 1185 5.34 -19.00 -16.69
C GLN A 1185 5.36 -20.07 -15.58
N ALA A 1186 6.38 -20.14 -14.73
CA ALA A 1186 6.57 -21.20 -13.73
C ALA A 1186 5.59 -21.18 -12.54
N ASN A 1187 4.89 -20.06 -12.27
CA ASN A 1187 4.07 -19.88 -11.06
C ASN A 1187 2.55 -20.08 -11.23
N LEU A 1188 2.10 -20.44 -12.44
CA LEU A 1188 0.70 -20.73 -12.77
C LEU A 1188 -0.01 -21.76 -11.84
N PRO A 1189 0.66 -22.81 -11.31
CA PRO A 1189 0.00 -23.79 -10.42
C PRO A 1189 -0.37 -23.21 -9.05
N TRP A 1190 0.49 -22.36 -8.48
CA TRP A 1190 0.25 -21.70 -7.19
C TRP A 1190 -0.86 -20.65 -7.31
N PHE A 1191 -0.94 -19.97 -8.46
CA PHE A 1191 -2.02 -19.06 -8.82
C PHE A 1191 -3.39 -19.77 -8.89
N LEU A 1192 -3.47 -20.90 -9.58
CA LEU A 1192 -4.68 -21.73 -9.63
C LEU A 1192 -5.10 -22.23 -8.24
N LEU A 1193 -4.14 -22.52 -7.36
CA LEU A 1193 -4.38 -22.89 -5.96
C LEU A 1193 -4.91 -21.73 -5.11
N ALA A 1194 -4.35 -20.53 -5.25
CA ALA A 1194 -4.78 -19.33 -4.54
C ALA A 1194 -6.20 -18.87 -4.94
N VAL A 1195 -6.56 -19.01 -6.23
CA VAL A 1195 -7.90 -18.68 -6.74
C VAL A 1195 -8.93 -19.77 -6.39
N SER A 1196 -8.54 -21.05 -6.44
CA SER A 1196 -9.47 -22.16 -6.18
C SER A 1196 -9.78 -22.37 -4.70
N ALA A 1197 -8.85 -22.08 -3.78
CA ALA A 1197 -9.04 -22.35 -2.36
C ALA A 1197 -10.22 -21.56 -1.71
N PRO A 1198 -10.40 -20.23 -1.94
CA PRO A 1198 -11.54 -19.49 -1.41
C PRO A 1198 -12.88 -19.93 -2.02
N ILE A 1199 -12.88 -20.24 -3.33
CA ILE A 1199 -14.06 -20.70 -4.06
C ILE A 1199 -14.48 -22.09 -3.57
N LEU A 1200 -13.52 -23.01 -3.42
CA LEU A 1200 -13.73 -24.35 -2.88
C LEU A 1200 -14.17 -24.32 -1.41
N TYR A 1201 -13.63 -23.41 -0.59
CA TYR A 1201 -14.05 -23.20 0.79
C TYR A 1201 -15.49 -22.65 0.88
N GLY A 1202 -15.85 -21.69 0.03
CA GLY A 1202 -17.22 -21.17 -0.11
C GLY A 1202 -18.20 -22.26 -0.57
N LEU A 1203 -17.82 -23.08 -1.55
CA LEU A 1203 -18.62 -24.21 -2.02
C LEU A 1203 -18.73 -25.33 -0.98
N TYR A 1204 -17.66 -25.61 -0.23
CA TYR A 1204 -17.64 -26.60 0.86
C TYR A 1204 -18.55 -26.21 2.02
N THR A 1205 -18.49 -24.95 2.46
CA THR A 1205 -19.38 -24.42 3.51
C THR A 1205 -20.85 -24.40 3.06
N CYS A 1206 -21.12 -24.06 1.79
CA CYS A 1206 -22.45 -24.21 1.18
C CYS A 1206 -22.97 -25.65 1.18
N ARG A 1207 -22.12 -26.62 0.81
CA ARG A 1207 -22.49 -28.04 0.73
C ARG A 1207 -22.80 -28.61 2.11
N LYS A 1208 -22.04 -28.21 3.14
CA LYS A 1208 -22.29 -28.60 4.53
C LYS A 1208 -23.58 -27.99 5.09
N SER A 1209 -23.89 -26.74 4.73
CA SER A 1209 -25.13 -26.07 5.13
C SER A 1209 -26.39 -26.62 4.45
N ARG A 1210 -26.29 -27.07 3.19
CA ARG A 1210 -27.41 -27.74 2.49
C ARG A 1210 -27.65 -29.17 2.99
N ALA A 1211 -26.62 -29.87 3.45
CA ALA A 1211 -26.74 -31.22 4.01
C ALA A 1211 -27.48 -31.25 5.35
N THR A 1212 -27.57 -30.13 6.07
CA THR A 1212 -28.31 -29.99 7.34
C THR A 1212 -29.74 -29.49 7.18
N ASP A 1213 -30.16 -29.01 6.00
CA ASP A 1213 -31.49 -28.44 5.75
C ASP A 1213 -32.49 -29.46 5.16
N GLY A 1214 -32.14 -30.75 5.17
CA GLY A 1214 -32.92 -31.84 4.57
C GLY A 1214 -33.87 -32.57 5.52
N GLU A 1215 -34.51 -31.91 6.50
CA GLU A 1215 -35.66 -32.49 7.23
C GLU A 1215 -36.73 -31.42 7.51
N PRO A 1216 -38.00 -31.63 7.10
CA PRO A 1216 -39.07 -30.69 7.37
C PRO A 1216 -39.48 -30.78 8.85
N SER A 1217 -39.11 -29.76 9.63
CA SER A 1217 -39.65 -29.58 10.98
C SER A 1217 -41.14 -29.23 10.91
N GLY A 1218 -41.96 -30.13 11.48
CA GLY A 1218 -43.41 -30.01 11.58
C GLY A 1218 -43.86 -28.73 12.29
N SER A 1219 -44.92 -28.16 11.74
CA SER A 1219 -45.72 -27.07 12.29
C SER A 1219 -46.16 -27.32 13.72
N ILE A 1220 -45.82 -26.41 14.63
CA ILE A 1220 -46.60 -26.20 15.85
C ILE A 1220 -47.69 -25.20 15.50
N SER A 1221 -48.92 -25.70 15.43
CA SER A 1221 -50.14 -24.91 15.41
C SER A 1221 -50.35 -24.26 16.77
N THR A 1222 -50.25 -22.94 16.87
CA THR A 1222 -50.91 -22.18 17.93
C THR A 1222 -52.06 -21.40 17.31
N GLY A 1223 -53.27 -21.95 17.47
CA GLY A 1223 -54.49 -21.19 17.29
C GLY A 1223 -54.66 -20.25 18.47
N ALA A 1224 -54.68 -18.95 18.20
CA ALA A 1224 -55.40 -17.95 18.96
C ALA A 1224 -55.52 -16.69 18.10
N THR A 1225 -56.71 -16.50 17.57
CA THR A 1225 -57.23 -15.31 16.90
C THR A 1225 -57.08 -14.06 17.77
N VAL A 1226 -56.53 -12.97 17.25
CA VAL A 1226 -56.93 -11.61 17.61
C VAL A 1226 -56.91 -10.76 16.33
N ASP A 1227 -58.09 -10.65 15.72
CA ASP A 1227 -58.50 -9.49 14.93
C ASP A 1227 -58.62 -8.26 15.84
N THR A 1228 -58.50 -7.07 15.22
CA THR A 1228 -58.71 -5.71 15.78
C THR A 1228 -57.53 -5.18 16.63
N VAL A 1229 -56.94 -4.00 16.42
CA VAL A 1229 -57.44 -2.69 16.00
C VAL A 1229 -56.34 -1.92 15.24
N ARG A 1230 -56.80 -1.05 14.32
CA ARG A 1230 -56.10 0.05 13.62
C ARG A 1230 -54.92 0.71 14.33
#